data_AF-A0A1S2WXG1-F1
#
_entry.id   AF-A0A1S2WXG1-F1
#
_cell.length_a   1.000
_cell.length_b   1.000
_cell.length_c   1.000
_cell.angle_alpha   90.00
_cell.angle_beta   90.00
_cell.angle_gamma   90.00
#
_symmetry.space_group_name_H-M   'P 1'
#
loop_
_entity.id
_entity.type
_entity.pdbx_description
1 polymer ?
#
loop_
_entity_poly.entity_id
_entity_poly.type
_entity_poly.pdbx_seq_one_letter_code
_entity_poly.pdbx_strand_id
1 'polypeptide(L)'
;MKALANIPELNIYELVYKLASEIDARENSLSLIEKVRQINDYLISTSCTDFKLLTTQLSNVKVLYNNGILSGLDYNKYQKFYKVARLKQNIDDYISYFSTNYKDKTKLSIALDEIEKSCSTKAVLELSPEYIRKIDIMMNIINNAIQRSHELDKNIILKFNSLENNLTKIIAYNALLQKQELKISIRPICSDFKSQDLNFISSKNKQSFKGKTLNLNNLHIEELEIRNYMYGLEGSLTFQLAYINNHKDFDFLLAPNQPLLIDIQINDAFNFFKHNSKKDHHVRSTRLVAIAFSSGEININEDYQYSIYSYSKNISSGIKEFKLNFFDPLKSLWMVHKPSYIEINKSLDDIFKDNFFFDNLLALDTNKSNRLKSRMPQLFISTLNRDFYDFFIEQLKINKCFLTYFCDKKTGKVTYYVTDEINASLQKNIANSDENLKFKLSAYDISCLKKQILVSRKPQSYTKENSIYPDITISSSRKEEKSISESGIKAFSKIYQDNIESVSYYSCNTICDKEIILPQFELQLISKNTLPFIDNDISLAKLENEDNYLLGSSDINNFFIARKSLSFKRTKYATKELYRNIPNFHYQSDSESDVYEKIAYIKYPKLTHRNNIKYILKDYKQLTPEYPCHIKFNGFYITGKITIGENINKDSKKAYKFFKNYKPEESSFAEFQESGEKGSSLILNSKMGILYAIEIAKEMLHPSSSEKPIIYLPSKININSTNNQFMPLRNDDIIMIEIQSIDKGEIKELISNSAISTEKAQKELLQRQLLGTKENCEIAYSQTSDGETFSLTQLNSDNENSFLINDKKGIFLRFKSKGN
;
A
#
# COMPACT_ATOMS: atom_id res chain seq x y z
N MET A 1 -41.54 14.07 39.87
CA MET A 1 -40.26 14.78 40.12
C MET A 1 -40.42 15.83 41.24
N LYS A 2 -40.95 15.47 42.43
CA LYS A 2 -41.41 16.44 43.47
C LYS A 2 -40.83 16.24 44.89
N ALA A 3 -39.72 15.51 45.08
CA ALA A 3 -39.15 15.28 46.42
C ALA A 3 -37.64 15.56 46.57
N LEU A 4 -36.95 16.08 45.55
CA LEU A 4 -35.53 16.45 45.65
C LEU A 4 -35.29 17.74 46.47
N ALA A 5 -36.35 18.48 46.83
CA ALA A 5 -36.24 19.85 47.33
C ALA A 5 -36.06 20.02 48.85
N ASN A 6 -36.23 18.97 49.67
CA ASN A 6 -36.36 19.12 51.13
C ASN A 6 -35.40 18.27 51.98
N ILE A 7 -34.20 17.91 51.48
CA ILE A 7 -33.12 17.40 52.34
C ILE A 7 -32.09 18.52 52.52
N PRO A 8 -32.07 19.25 53.66
CA PRO A 8 -30.95 20.12 53.99
C PRO A 8 -29.67 19.30 54.20
N GLU A 9 -28.49 19.85 53.89
CA GLU A 9 -27.17 19.22 54.10
C GLU A 9 -27.00 18.65 55.54
N LEU A 10 -27.62 19.26 56.55
CA LEU A 10 -27.57 18.81 57.94
C LEU A 10 -28.37 17.53 58.24
N ASN A 11 -29.38 17.15 57.45
CA ASN A 11 -30.26 16.00 57.75
C ASN A 11 -29.85 14.69 57.05
N ILE A 12 -28.90 14.72 56.11
CA ILE A 12 -28.52 13.52 55.34
C ILE A 12 -27.79 12.47 56.20
N TYR A 13 -27.01 12.90 57.20
CA TYR A 13 -26.32 12.01 58.13
C TYR A 13 -27.32 11.24 58.98
N GLU A 14 -28.27 11.95 59.59
CA GLU A 14 -29.33 11.33 60.39
C GLU A 14 -30.15 10.35 59.54
N LEU A 15 -30.46 10.70 58.29
CA LEU A 15 -31.20 9.82 57.38
C LEU A 15 -30.43 8.53 57.03
N VAL A 16 -29.12 8.61 56.76
CA VAL A 16 -28.29 7.42 56.44
C VAL A 16 -28.10 6.52 57.66
N TYR A 17 -27.87 7.11 58.84
CA TYR A 17 -27.71 6.33 60.08
C TYR A 17 -29.04 5.76 60.58
N LYS A 18 -30.13 6.50 60.46
CA LYS A 18 -31.48 6.00 60.76
C LYS A 18 -31.85 4.85 59.82
N LEU A 19 -31.54 4.98 58.53
CA LEU A 19 -31.72 3.89 57.57
C LEU A 19 -30.92 2.63 57.98
N ALA A 20 -29.68 2.79 58.44
CA ALA A 20 -28.88 1.66 58.93
C ALA A 20 -29.58 0.94 60.10
N SER A 21 -30.13 1.70 61.06
CA SER A 21 -30.89 1.12 62.18
C SER A 21 -32.24 0.49 61.77
N GLU A 22 -32.94 1.06 60.78
CA GLU A 22 -34.22 0.53 60.26
C GLU A 22 -34.01 -0.79 59.48
N ILE A 23 -32.86 -0.95 58.81
CA ILE A 23 -32.46 -2.21 58.14
C ILE A 23 -32.27 -3.33 59.15
N ASP A 24 -31.62 -3.04 60.29
CA ASP A 24 -31.40 -4.02 61.36
C ASP A 24 -32.71 -4.44 62.06
N ALA A 25 -33.71 -3.54 62.09
CA ALA A 25 -35.03 -3.78 62.70
C ALA A 25 -36.04 -4.55 61.82
N ARG A 26 -35.71 -4.88 60.55
CA ARG A 26 -36.58 -5.57 59.57
C ARG A 26 -37.94 -4.88 59.33
N GLU A 27 -37.96 -3.55 59.22
CA GLU A 27 -39.17 -2.78 58.90
C GLU A 27 -39.67 -2.96 57.44
N ASN A 28 -40.88 -2.46 57.19
CA ASN A 28 -41.68 -2.63 55.97
C ASN A 28 -40.89 -2.33 54.66
N SER A 29 -40.87 -3.29 53.73
CA SER A 29 -39.93 -3.32 52.58
C SER A 29 -40.11 -2.17 51.57
N LEU A 30 -41.32 -1.65 51.38
CA LEU A 30 -41.61 -0.58 50.41
C LEU A 30 -41.09 0.81 50.85
N SER A 31 -41.19 1.15 52.14
CA SER A 31 -40.75 2.47 52.63
C SER A 31 -39.21 2.58 52.62
N LEU A 32 -38.51 1.47 52.88
CA LEU A 32 -37.06 1.38 52.82
C LEU A 32 -36.54 1.63 51.40
N ILE A 33 -37.20 1.09 50.37
CA ILE A 33 -36.79 1.28 48.97
C ILE A 33 -36.87 2.75 48.57
N GLU A 34 -37.97 3.44 48.89
CA GLU A 34 -38.13 4.86 48.56
C GLU A 34 -37.12 5.74 49.29
N LYS A 35 -36.92 5.52 50.60
CA LYS A 35 -35.90 6.24 51.38
C LYS A 35 -34.51 6.05 50.79
N VAL A 36 -34.11 4.81 50.46
CA VAL A 36 -32.79 4.52 49.88
C VAL A 36 -32.61 5.17 48.51
N ARG A 37 -33.64 5.14 47.66
CA ARG A 37 -33.59 5.80 46.35
C ARG A 37 -33.43 7.31 46.49
N GLN A 38 -34.18 7.94 47.39
CA GLN A 38 -34.08 9.38 47.65
C GLN A 38 -32.70 9.77 48.19
N ILE A 39 -32.16 9.00 49.16
CA ILE A 39 -30.81 9.21 49.70
C ILE A 39 -29.76 9.02 48.59
N ASN A 40 -29.86 7.95 47.80
CA ASN A 40 -28.92 7.68 46.71
C ASN A 40 -28.96 8.78 45.65
N ASP A 41 -30.14 9.18 45.20
CA ASP A 41 -30.30 10.23 44.20
C ASP A 41 -29.82 11.59 44.73
N TYR A 42 -30.07 11.91 46.00
CA TYR A 42 -29.54 13.11 46.65
C TYR A 42 -28.01 13.09 46.66
N LEU A 43 -27.37 12.03 47.16
CA LEU A 43 -25.90 11.91 47.24
C LEU A 43 -25.25 11.96 45.86
N ILE A 44 -25.86 11.32 44.87
CA ILE A 44 -25.40 11.35 43.48
C ILE A 44 -25.52 12.75 42.89
N SER A 45 -26.67 13.42 43.07
CA SER A 45 -26.94 14.74 42.48
C SER A 45 -26.08 15.85 43.10
N THR A 46 -25.82 15.76 44.40
CA THR A 46 -24.97 16.72 45.14
C THR A 46 -23.47 16.45 44.98
N SER A 47 -23.08 15.34 44.33
CA SER A 47 -21.68 14.90 44.21
C SER A 47 -20.95 14.87 45.56
N CYS A 48 -21.61 14.32 46.59
CA CYS A 48 -21.11 14.28 47.96
C CYS A 48 -19.68 13.71 48.05
N THR A 49 -18.84 14.34 48.87
CA THR A 49 -17.43 14.00 49.05
C THR A 49 -17.12 13.37 50.42
N ASP A 50 -18.09 13.24 51.33
CA ASP A 50 -17.86 12.62 52.64
C ASP A 50 -17.81 11.08 52.54
N PHE A 51 -16.62 10.52 52.69
CA PHE A 51 -16.41 9.09 52.56
C PHE A 51 -16.97 8.22 53.69
N LYS A 52 -17.11 8.76 54.90
CA LYS A 52 -17.73 8.00 56.00
C LYS A 52 -19.22 7.83 55.70
N LEU A 53 -19.87 8.88 55.26
CA LEU A 53 -21.27 8.86 54.83
C LEU A 53 -21.47 7.93 53.63
N LEU A 54 -20.66 8.09 52.58
CA LEU A 54 -20.74 7.29 51.36
C LEU A 54 -20.52 5.79 51.62
N THR A 55 -19.58 5.44 52.50
CA THR A 55 -19.27 4.04 52.85
C THR A 55 -20.39 3.41 53.67
N THR A 56 -20.93 4.15 54.65
CA THR A 56 -22.08 3.70 55.45
C THR A 56 -23.28 3.43 54.56
N GLN A 57 -23.59 4.35 53.65
CA GLN A 57 -24.68 4.18 52.71
C GLN A 57 -24.43 3.03 51.71
N LEU A 58 -23.19 2.80 51.25
CA LEU A 58 -22.88 1.65 50.39
C LEU A 58 -23.18 0.32 51.10
N SER A 59 -22.84 0.22 52.39
CA SER A 59 -23.16 -0.94 53.22
C SER A 59 -24.68 -1.15 53.31
N ASN A 60 -25.44 -0.10 53.61
CA ASN A 60 -26.91 -0.15 53.65
C ASN A 60 -27.51 -0.65 52.33
N VAL A 61 -27.10 -0.06 51.20
CA VAL A 61 -27.57 -0.43 49.85
C VAL A 61 -27.18 -1.88 49.51
N LYS A 62 -26.00 -2.34 49.94
CA LYS A 62 -25.55 -3.74 49.73
C LYS A 62 -26.39 -4.74 50.53
N VAL A 63 -26.70 -4.43 51.79
CA VAL A 63 -27.54 -5.28 52.65
C VAL A 63 -28.94 -5.41 52.06
N LEU A 64 -29.54 -4.28 51.65
CA LEU A 64 -30.87 -4.28 51.03
C LEU A 64 -30.93 -5.02 49.69
N TYR A 65 -29.85 -4.95 48.89
CA TYR A 65 -29.73 -5.74 47.66
C TYR A 65 -29.63 -7.24 47.96
N ASN A 66 -28.76 -7.64 48.90
CA ASN A 66 -28.59 -9.05 49.28
C ASN A 66 -29.88 -9.64 49.89
N ASN A 67 -30.69 -8.82 50.57
CA ASN A 67 -31.98 -9.21 51.12
C ASN A 67 -33.12 -9.22 50.08
N GLY A 68 -32.84 -8.95 48.80
CA GLY A 68 -33.83 -8.94 47.72
C GLY A 68 -34.80 -7.76 47.73
N ILE A 69 -34.57 -6.76 48.59
CA ILE A 69 -35.44 -5.58 48.74
C ILE A 69 -35.11 -4.53 47.68
N LEU A 70 -33.82 -4.31 47.40
CA LEU A 70 -33.35 -3.33 46.42
C LEU A 70 -33.02 -4.00 45.09
N SER A 71 -33.38 -3.36 43.97
CA SER A 71 -33.04 -3.87 42.64
C SER A 71 -31.52 -3.87 42.40
N GLY A 72 -31.04 -4.81 41.57
CA GLY A 72 -29.64 -4.82 41.15
C GLY A 72 -29.23 -3.57 40.37
N LEU A 73 -30.17 -2.92 39.66
CA LEU A 73 -29.92 -1.66 38.95
C LEU A 73 -29.60 -0.51 39.93
N ASP A 74 -30.38 -0.38 41.00
CA ASP A 74 -30.19 0.65 42.03
C ASP A 74 -28.87 0.44 42.78
N TYR A 75 -28.55 -0.80 43.14
CA TYR A 75 -27.27 -1.16 43.76
C TYR A 75 -26.10 -0.81 42.83
N ASN A 76 -26.16 -1.23 41.56
CA ASN A 76 -25.08 -0.98 40.59
C ASN A 76 -24.89 0.52 40.33
N LYS A 77 -25.97 1.31 40.28
CA LYS A 77 -25.93 2.77 40.11
C LYS A 77 -25.16 3.42 41.26
N TYR A 78 -25.51 3.10 42.51
CA TYR A 78 -24.84 3.67 43.68
C TYR A 78 -23.41 3.15 43.87
N GLN A 79 -23.17 1.84 43.66
CA GLN A 79 -21.84 1.24 43.72
C GLN A 79 -20.88 1.89 42.69
N LYS A 80 -21.38 2.20 41.50
CA LYS A 80 -20.64 2.92 40.47
C LYS A 80 -20.29 4.34 40.92
N PHE A 81 -21.26 5.09 41.44
CA PHE A 81 -21.02 6.43 42.01
C PHE A 81 -19.95 6.41 43.11
N TYR A 82 -20.07 5.51 44.09
CA TYR A 82 -19.09 5.33 45.16
C TYR A 82 -17.67 5.08 44.62
N LYS A 83 -17.52 4.15 43.67
CA LYS A 83 -16.23 3.82 43.04
C LYS A 83 -15.59 5.04 42.37
N VAL A 84 -16.40 5.85 41.69
CA VAL A 84 -15.93 7.07 41.00
C VAL A 84 -15.53 8.14 41.98
N ALA A 85 -16.33 8.38 43.03
CA ALA A 85 -15.97 9.28 44.11
C ALA A 85 -14.64 8.85 44.75
N ARG A 86 -14.48 7.55 45.04
CA ARG A 86 -13.26 7.03 45.70
C ARG A 86 -12.03 7.25 44.85
N LEU A 87 -12.16 7.01 43.54
CA LEU A 87 -11.09 7.26 42.60
C LEU A 87 -10.68 8.75 42.57
N LYS A 88 -11.65 9.67 42.59
CA LYS A 88 -11.38 11.11 42.65
C LYS A 88 -10.57 11.48 43.88
N GLN A 89 -11.00 11.02 45.06
CA GLN A 89 -10.29 11.24 46.30
C GLN A 89 -8.87 10.66 46.26
N ASN A 90 -8.73 9.41 45.83
CA ASN A 90 -7.42 8.75 45.75
C ASN A 90 -6.46 9.51 44.81
N ILE A 91 -6.94 10.05 43.68
CA ILE A 91 -6.11 10.88 42.80
C ILE A 91 -5.60 12.12 43.54
N ASP A 92 -6.47 12.84 44.24
CA ASP A 92 -6.11 14.06 44.98
C ASP A 92 -5.13 13.74 46.13
N ASP A 93 -5.41 12.68 46.89
CA ASP A 93 -4.57 12.21 48.00
C ASP A 93 -3.18 11.78 47.52
N TYR A 94 -3.09 11.04 46.40
CA TYR A 94 -1.82 10.59 45.83
C TYR A 94 -0.99 11.75 45.27
N ILE A 95 -1.62 12.73 44.61
CA ILE A 95 -0.94 13.94 44.17
C ILE A 95 -0.31 14.65 45.37
N SER A 96 -1.08 14.85 46.44
CA SER A 96 -0.58 15.53 47.66
C SER A 96 0.52 14.73 48.36
N TYR A 97 0.35 13.42 48.49
CA TYR A 97 1.28 12.55 49.22
C TYR A 97 2.62 12.40 48.53
N PHE A 98 2.64 12.06 47.24
CA PHE A 98 3.90 11.83 46.52
C PHE A 98 4.65 13.10 46.15
N SER A 99 4.00 14.27 46.26
CA SER A 99 4.68 15.56 46.15
C SER A 99 5.72 15.79 47.25
N THR A 100 5.52 15.19 48.45
CA THR A 100 6.43 15.31 49.60
C THR A 100 7.15 14.00 49.94
N ASN A 101 6.49 12.85 49.77
CA ASN A 101 6.99 11.53 50.18
C ASN A 101 7.38 10.63 48.99
N TYR A 102 8.34 11.09 48.18
CA TYR A 102 8.74 10.45 46.92
C TYR A 102 9.50 9.12 47.06
N LYS A 103 9.87 8.68 48.27
CA LYS A 103 10.64 7.44 48.52
C LYS A 103 9.79 6.23 48.94
N ASP A 104 8.48 6.40 49.13
CA ASP A 104 7.59 5.35 49.66
C ASP A 104 7.17 4.32 48.59
N LYS A 105 7.98 3.25 48.45
CA LYS A 105 7.79 2.19 47.45
C LYS A 105 6.50 1.39 47.63
N THR A 106 6.10 1.08 48.86
CA THR A 106 4.90 0.26 49.11
C THR A 106 3.65 1.02 48.72
N LYS A 107 3.54 2.30 49.09
CA LYS A 107 2.42 3.12 48.63
C LYS A 107 2.44 3.40 47.14
N LEU A 108 3.61 3.54 46.50
CA LEU A 108 3.70 3.64 45.04
C LEU A 108 3.09 2.39 44.37
N SER A 109 3.44 1.18 44.82
CA SER A 109 2.83 -0.04 44.28
C SER A 109 1.31 -0.07 44.49
N ILE A 110 0.83 0.29 45.68
CA ILE A 110 -0.61 0.30 45.98
C ILE A 110 -1.35 1.30 45.06
N ALA A 111 -0.80 2.50 44.89
CA ALA A 111 -1.38 3.51 44.01
C ALA A 111 -1.48 3.02 42.55
N LEU A 112 -0.41 2.40 42.04
CA LEU A 112 -0.40 1.82 40.69
C LEU A 112 -1.48 0.73 40.54
N ASP A 113 -1.56 -0.20 41.50
CA ASP A 113 -2.50 -1.31 41.47
C ASP A 113 -3.97 -0.81 41.58
N GLU A 114 -4.24 0.23 42.37
CA GLU A 114 -5.57 0.83 42.49
C GLU A 114 -6.03 1.54 41.20
N ILE A 115 -5.13 2.28 40.53
CA ILE A 115 -5.45 2.94 39.26
C ILE A 115 -5.65 1.88 38.16
N GLU A 116 -4.83 0.83 38.13
CA GLU A 116 -4.98 -0.28 37.19
C GLU A 116 -6.31 -1.04 37.40
N LYS A 117 -6.69 -1.26 38.65
CA LYS A 117 -8.01 -1.82 39.00
C LYS A 117 -9.15 -0.89 38.58
N SER A 118 -8.97 0.42 38.69
CA SER A 118 -9.94 1.43 38.27
C SER A 118 -10.14 1.47 36.75
N CYS A 119 -9.06 1.23 36.00
CA CYS A 119 -9.09 1.01 34.56
C CYS A 119 -9.93 -0.24 34.20
N SER A 120 -9.68 -1.35 34.90
CA SER A 120 -10.35 -2.64 34.66
C SER A 120 -11.84 -2.59 35.01
N THR A 121 -12.20 -1.91 36.10
CA THR A 121 -13.58 -1.74 36.57
C THR A 121 -14.35 -0.64 35.83
N LYS A 122 -13.77 -0.01 34.80
CA LYS A 122 -14.34 1.08 34.00
C LYS A 122 -14.69 2.36 34.79
N ALA A 123 -14.27 2.49 36.05
CA ALA A 123 -14.52 3.67 36.88
C ALA A 123 -13.85 4.93 36.28
N VAL A 124 -12.67 4.78 35.68
CA VAL A 124 -11.94 5.85 34.98
C VAL A 124 -12.78 6.47 33.85
N LEU A 125 -13.66 5.68 33.21
CA LEU A 125 -14.49 6.17 32.10
C LEU A 125 -15.61 7.13 32.53
N GLU A 126 -15.86 7.26 33.83
CA GLU A 126 -16.88 8.14 34.41
C GLU A 126 -16.29 9.44 34.97
N LEU A 127 -14.97 9.59 34.94
CA LEU A 127 -14.31 10.80 35.42
C LEU A 127 -14.61 11.98 34.50
N SER A 128 -14.74 13.17 35.10
CA SER A 128 -14.84 14.42 34.34
C SER A 128 -13.51 14.79 33.67
N PRO A 129 -13.52 15.60 32.59
CA PRO A 129 -12.30 16.02 31.90
C PRO A 129 -11.23 16.66 32.81
N GLU A 130 -11.63 17.33 33.88
CA GLU A 130 -10.71 17.89 34.88
C GLU A 130 -9.92 16.81 35.63
N TYR A 131 -10.60 15.76 36.12
CA TYR A 131 -9.96 14.65 36.80
C TYR A 131 -9.11 13.79 35.87
N ILE A 132 -9.48 13.69 34.59
CA ILE A 132 -8.61 13.09 33.57
C ILE A 132 -7.28 13.84 33.48
N ARG A 133 -7.28 15.19 33.51
CA ARG A 133 -6.04 15.98 33.55
C ARG A 133 -5.26 15.80 34.85
N LYS A 134 -5.94 15.60 35.99
CA LYS A 134 -5.28 15.30 37.26
C LYS A 134 -4.53 13.96 37.22
N ILE A 135 -5.02 12.97 36.46
CA ILE A 135 -4.28 11.72 36.23
C ILE A 135 -2.93 12.01 35.56
N ASP A 136 -2.86 12.93 34.59
CA ASP A 136 -1.58 13.29 33.95
C ASP A 136 -0.57 13.86 34.96
N ILE A 137 -1.04 14.74 35.85
CA ILE A 137 -0.24 15.35 36.91
C ILE A 137 0.26 14.25 37.87
N MET A 138 -0.65 13.39 38.32
CA MET A 138 -0.35 12.28 39.22
C MET A 138 0.71 11.34 38.62
N MET A 139 0.54 10.93 37.35
CA MET A 139 1.48 10.04 36.67
C MET A 139 2.87 10.68 36.53
N ASN A 140 2.96 11.98 36.27
CA ASN A 140 4.23 12.70 36.24
C ASN A 140 4.91 12.77 37.63
N ILE A 141 4.15 13.00 38.70
CA ILE A 141 4.66 12.98 40.07
C ILE A 141 5.18 11.58 40.43
N ILE A 142 4.41 10.53 40.11
CA ILE A 142 4.80 9.14 40.32
C ILE A 142 6.07 8.79 39.54
N ASN A 143 6.17 9.18 38.27
CA ASN A 143 7.37 8.95 37.46
C ASN A 143 8.61 9.62 38.07
N ASN A 144 8.48 10.89 38.49
CA ASN A 144 9.55 11.61 39.17
C ASN A 144 9.96 10.95 40.49
N ALA A 145 8.99 10.42 41.25
CA ALA A 145 9.26 9.69 42.48
C ALA A 145 10.03 8.39 42.22
N ILE A 146 9.67 7.63 41.18
CA ILE A 146 10.37 6.42 40.75
C ILE A 146 11.82 6.76 40.34
N GLN A 147 12.01 7.81 39.53
CA GLN A 147 13.34 8.22 39.04
C GLN A 147 14.28 8.71 40.15
N ARG A 148 13.75 9.33 41.21
CA ARG A 148 14.54 9.85 42.35
C ARG A 148 14.80 8.81 43.44
N SER A 149 14.29 7.59 43.28
CA SER A 149 14.54 6.50 44.22
C SER A 149 15.96 5.95 44.02
N HIS A 150 16.75 5.87 45.09
CA HIS A 150 18.14 5.39 45.05
C HIS A 150 18.27 3.90 44.64
N GLU A 151 17.17 3.16 44.71
CA GLU A 151 17.06 1.77 44.28
C GLU A 151 15.92 1.68 43.27
N LEU A 152 16.23 1.83 41.98
CA LEU A 152 15.31 1.58 40.86
C LEU A 152 14.80 0.13 40.94
N ASP A 153 13.65 -0.07 41.58
CA ASP A 153 12.98 -1.36 41.61
C ASP A 153 12.37 -1.63 40.24
N LYS A 154 12.98 -2.57 39.50
CA LYS A 154 12.52 -3.00 38.18
C LYS A 154 11.05 -3.40 38.20
N ASN A 155 10.54 -3.98 39.29
CA ASN A 155 9.14 -4.40 39.39
C ASN A 155 8.17 -3.21 39.38
N ILE A 156 8.50 -2.13 40.09
CA ILE A 156 7.67 -0.90 40.11
C ILE A 156 7.67 -0.24 38.72
N ILE A 157 8.83 -0.22 38.04
CA ILE A 157 8.93 0.32 36.67
C ILE A 157 8.09 -0.50 35.69
N LEU A 158 8.13 -1.83 35.79
CA LEU A 158 7.31 -2.72 34.96
C LEU A 158 5.81 -2.48 35.19
N LYS A 159 5.38 -2.35 36.45
CA LYS A 159 4.00 -2.00 36.81
C LYS A 159 3.61 -0.63 36.26
N PHE A 160 4.44 0.39 36.46
CA PHE A 160 4.21 1.74 35.95
C PHE A 160 4.03 1.74 34.42
N ASN A 161 4.94 1.07 33.69
CA ASN A 161 4.85 0.93 32.23
C ASN A 161 3.60 0.14 31.79
N SER A 162 3.18 -0.88 32.54
CA SER A 162 1.91 -1.59 32.30
C SER A 162 0.72 -0.65 32.44
N LEU A 163 0.68 0.11 33.53
CA LEU A 163 -0.37 1.09 33.80
C LEU A 163 -0.43 2.18 32.73
N GLU A 164 0.70 2.76 32.35
CA GLU A 164 0.76 3.75 31.25
C GLU A 164 0.13 3.18 29.98
N ASN A 165 0.48 1.96 29.58
CA ASN A 165 -0.08 1.32 28.40
C ASN A 165 -1.60 1.10 28.50
N ASN A 166 -2.11 0.80 29.70
CA ASN A 166 -3.55 0.65 29.93
C ASN A 166 -4.27 2.00 29.87
N LEU A 167 -3.72 3.03 30.51
CA LEU A 167 -4.26 4.40 30.47
C LEU A 167 -4.25 4.96 29.04
N THR A 168 -3.20 4.73 28.25
CA THR A 168 -3.15 5.15 26.84
C THR A 168 -4.30 4.54 26.04
N LYS A 169 -4.69 3.28 26.28
CA LYS A 169 -5.82 2.62 25.59
C LYS A 169 -7.19 3.16 26.05
N ILE A 170 -7.32 3.57 27.31
CA ILE A 170 -8.61 3.91 27.92
C ILE A 170 -8.93 5.39 27.77
N ILE A 171 -7.94 6.28 28.01
CA ILE A 171 -8.12 7.74 28.08
C ILE A 171 -7.12 8.53 27.23
N ALA A 172 -6.35 7.87 26.36
CA ALA A 172 -5.33 8.50 25.51
C ALA A 172 -4.20 9.17 26.32
N TYR A 173 -3.88 8.64 27.50
CA TYR A 173 -2.79 9.13 28.34
C TYR A 173 -1.48 9.22 27.55
N ASN A 174 -0.81 10.37 27.66
CA ASN A 174 0.48 10.65 27.06
C ASN A 174 1.28 11.64 27.91
N ALA A 175 2.54 11.33 28.20
CA ALA A 175 3.37 12.18 29.05
C ALA A 175 3.89 13.46 28.37
N LEU A 176 4.02 13.46 27.03
CA LEU A 176 4.68 14.56 26.27
C LEU A 176 3.74 15.27 25.30
N LEU A 177 2.80 14.53 24.71
CA LEU A 177 1.86 15.06 23.73
C LEU A 177 0.73 15.80 24.44
N GLN A 178 0.61 17.11 24.20
CA GLN A 178 -0.39 17.95 24.85
C GLN A 178 -1.72 17.99 24.08
N LYS A 179 -1.64 18.01 22.74
CA LYS A 179 -2.79 18.01 21.83
C LYS A 179 -2.41 17.23 20.58
N GLN A 180 -3.36 16.45 20.09
CA GLN A 180 -3.28 15.81 18.78
C GLN A 180 -4.54 16.13 17.99
N GLU A 181 -4.37 16.63 16.78
CA GLU A 181 -5.47 16.96 15.88
C GLU A 181 -5.34 16.14 14.60
N LEU A 182 -6.27 15.22 14.42
CA LEU A 182 -6.42 14.39 13.22
C LEU A 182 -7.54 15.02 12.38
N LYS A 183 -7.18 15.52 11.19
CA LYS A 183 -8.12 16.02 10.20
C LYS A 183 -8.02 15.20 8.94
N ILE A 184 -9.16 14.74 8.46
CA ILE A 184 -9.24 14.05 7.16
C ILE A 184 -10.27 14.77 6.31
N SER A 185 -9.86 15.23 5.14
CA SER A 185 -10.77 15.85 4.17
C SER A 185 -11.02 14.84 3.04
N ILE A 186 -12.30 14.56 2.77
CA ILE A 186 -12.70 13.64 1.71
C ILE A 186 -13.39 14.42 0.59
N ARG A 187 -12.93 14.21 -0.66
CA ARG A 187 -13.55 14.73 -1.89
C ARG A 187 -13.75 13.61 -2.92
N PRO A 188 -14.88 13.57 -3.62
CA PRO A 188 -14.99 12.74 -4.80
C PRO A 188 -14.10 13.27 -5.94
N ILE A 189 -13.63 12.36 -6.78
CA ILE A 189 -12.95 12.67 -8.04
C ILE A 189 -13.95 12.48 -9.18
N CYS A 190 -14.10 13.47 -10.04
CA CYS A 190 -15.02 13.41 -11.19
C CYS A 190 -14.42 12.62 -12.36
N SER A 191 -15.22 12.44 -13.42
CA SER A 191 -14.83 11.73 -14.66
C SER A 191 -13.57 12.30 -15.34
N ASP A 192 -13.31 13.60 -15.17
CA ASP A 192 -12.17 14.28 -15.79
C ASP A 192 -10.91 14.26 -14.90
N PHE A 193 -10.88 13.37 -13.89
CA PHE A 193 -9.82 13.26 -12.89
C PHE A 193 -9.52 14.60 -12.20
N LYS A 194 -10.55 15.35 -11.82
CA LYS A 194 -10.44 16.56 -11.00
C LYS A 194 -11.15 16.35 -9.66
N SER A 195 -10.65 16.98 -8.60
CA SER A 195 -11.36 16.98 -7.33
C SER A 195 -12.67 17.75 -7.47
N GLN A 196 -13.78 17.13 -7.11
CA GLN A 196 -15.10 17.76 -7.13
C GLN A 196 -15.43 18.35 -5.76
N ASP A 197 -15.90 19.59 -5.78
CA ASP A 197 -16.44 20.26 -4.61
C ASP A 197 -17.80 19.63 -4.21
N LEU A 198 -17.98 19.35 -2.92
CA LEU A 198 -19.27 18.92 -2.37
C LEU A 198 -20.21 20.12 -2.16
N ASN A 199 -21.45 19.98 -2.61
CA ASN A 199 -22.52 20.93 -2.32
C ASN A 199 -23.55 20.28 -1.41
N PHE A 200 -23.46 20.60 -0.12
CA PHE A 200 -24.41 20.11 0.89
C PHE A 200 -25.80 20.70 0.65
N ILE A 201 -26.87 19.96 0.88
CA ILE A 201 -28.25 20.45 0.91
C ILE A 201 -28.50 21.10 2.27
N SER A 202 -27.98 20.49 3.34
CA SER A 202 -28.10 21.02 4.70
C SER A 202 -27.32 22.32 4.88
N SER A 203 -28.03 23.37 5.32
CA SER A 203 -27.44 24.68 5.57
C SER A 203 -26.42 24.65 6.71
N LYS A 204 -26.66 23.81 7.71
CA LYS A 204 -25.78 23.59 8.86
C LYS A 204 -24.52 22.82 8.46
N ASN A 205 -24.65 21.79 7.62
CA ASN A 205 -23.48 21.09 7.07
C ASN A 205 -22.60 22.04 6.26
N LYS A 206 -23.16 22.93 5.42
CA LYS A 206 -22.38 23.98 4.73
C LYS A 206 -21.55 24.84 5.68
N GLN A 207 -22.13 25.22 6.83
CA GLN A 207 -21.45 26.05 7.83
C GLN A 207 -20.31 25.30 8.52
N SER A 208 -20.46 24.00 8.77
CA SER A 208 -19.43 23.15 9.38
C SER A 208 -18.32 22.77 8.40
N PHE A 209 -18.70 22.51 7.15
CA PHE A 209 -17.84 22.00 6.09
C PHE A 209 -17.50 23.08 5.05
N LYS A 210 -17.13 24.28 5.51
CA LYS A 210 -16.86 25.47 4.67
C LYS A 210 -15.91 25.24 3.48
N GLY A 211 -15.11 24.17 3.50
CA GLY A 211 -14.20 23.77 2.43
C GLY A 211 -14.82 22.98 1.26
N LYS A 212 -16.16 22.88 1.19
CA LYS A 212 -16.87 22.03 0.21
C LYS A 212 -16.32 20.60 0.20
N THR A 213 -15.99 20.10 1.39
CA THR A 213 -15.33 18.82 1.67
C THR A 213 -15.98 18.17 2.86
N LEU A 214 -16.03 16.85 2.89
CA LEU A 214 -16.34 16.16 4.14
C LEU A 214 -15.10 16.19 5.03
N ASN A 215 -15.14 17.03 6.07
CA ASN A 215 -14.02 17.17 7.02
C ASN A 215 -14.30 16.35 8.28
N LEU A 216 -13.57 15.25 8.43
CA LEU A 216 -13.59 14.43 9.63
C LEU A 216 -12.63 15.03 10.68
N ASN A 217 -13.17 15.31 11.86
CA ASN A 217 -12.39 15.65 13.06
C ASN A 217 -12.05 14.38 13.87
N ASN A 218 -11.27 14.53 14.94
CA ASN A 218 -10.87 13.43 15.82
C ASN A 218 -12.02 12.49 16.24
N LEU A 219 -13.19 13.03 16.62
CA LEU A 219 -14.28 12.18 17.09
C LEU A 219 -14.93 11.35 15.99
N HIS A 220 -14.86 11.77 14.73
CA HIS A 220 -15.36 10.95 13.62
C HIS A 220 -14.46 9.73 13.41
N ILE A 221 -13.16 9.88 13.58
CA ILE A 221 -12.16 8.85 13.26
C ILE A 221 -12.12 7.82 14.39
N GLU A 222 -12.56 6.60 14.10
CA GLU A 222 -12.45 5.48 15.03
C GLU A 222 -11.06 4.84 14.95
N GLU A 223 -10.61 4.55 13.73
CA GLU A 223 -9.31 3.91 13.49
C GLU A 223 -8.70 4.45 12.20
N LEU A 224 -7.41 4.79 12.25
CA LEU A 224 -6.63 5.22 11.10
C LEU A 224 -5.30 4.47 11.14
N GLU A 225 -5.06 3.67 10.10
CA GLU A 225 -3.80 2.96 9.90
C GLU A 225 -3.15 3.43 8.60
N ILE A 226 -1.89 3.84 8.68
CA ILE A 226 -1.09 4.31 7.55
C ILE A 226 0.25 3.58 7.56
N ARG A 227 0.65 3.05 6.42
CA ARG A 227 2.00 2.57 6.15
C ARG A 227 2.59 3.42 5.04
N ASN A 228 3.60 4.18 5.39
CA ASN A 228 4.32 5.06 4.49
C ASN A 228 5.66 4.41 4.11
N TYR A 229 5.92 4.36 2.81
CA TYR A 229 7.13 3.86 2.18
C TYR A 229 7.78 5.00 1.40
N MET A 230 9.00 4.79 0.92
CA MET A 230 9.64 5.76 0.03
C MET A 230 8.82 5.98 -1.25
N TYR A 231 8.28 4.92 -1.84
CA TYR A 231 7.59 4.96 -3.13
C TYR A 231 6.11 5.36 -3.07
N GLY A 232 5.50 5.37 -1.89
CA GLY A 232 4.05 5.54 -1.75
C GLY A 232 3.55 5.19 -0.35
N LEU A 233 2.23 5.05 -0.21
CA LEU A 233 1.56 4.77 1.05
C LEU A 233 0.36 3.85 0.85
N GLU A 234 0.01 3.11 1.88
CA GLU A 234 -1.23 2.33 1.95
C GLU A 234 -1.83 2.40 3.34
N GLY A 235 -3.13 2.20 3.46
CA GLY A 235 -3.78 2.27 4.76
C GLY A 235 -5.27 1.97 4.76
N SER A 236 -5.85 2.11 5.95
CA SER A 236 -7.29 2.00 6.15
C SER A 236 -7.78 3.08 7.11
N LEU A 237 -8.99 3.55 6.85
CA LEU A 237 -9.71 4.54 7.63
C LEU A 237 -11.08 3.97 8.01
N THR A 238 -11.33 3.86 9.31
CA THR A 238 -12.65 3.61 9.87
C THR A 238 -13.15 4.87 10.55
N PHE A 239 -14.29 5.39 10.10
CA PHE A 239 -14.88 6.61 10.66
C PHE A 239 -16.39 6.47 10.80
N GLN A 240 -16.98 7.32 11.64
CA GLN A 240 -18.41 7.37 11.91
C GLN A 240 -18.98 8.72 11.52
N LEU A 241 -20.22 8.69 11.05
CA LEU A 241 -21.07 9.86 10.84
C LEU A 241 -22.39 9.64 11.58
N ALA A 242 -22.95 10.70 12.16
CA ALA A 242 -24.23 10.65 12.87
C ALA A 242 -25.31 11.48 12.17
N TYR A 243 -26.22 10.81 11.45
CA TYR A 243 -27.38 11.39 10.77
C TYR A 243 -28.52 10.36 10.60
N ILE A 244 -29.75 10.82 10.35
CA ILE A 244 -30.92 9.93 10.16
C ILE A 244 -30.97 9.45 8.70
N ASN A 245 -31.18 8.13 8.48
CA ASN A 245 -31.27 7.48 7.16
C ASN A 245 -30.04 7.74 6.25
N ASN A 246 -30.06 7.39 4.96
CA ASN A 246 -29.00 7.79 4.00
C ASN A 246 -29.29 9.23 3.55
N HIS A 247 -28.56 10.22 4.08
CA HIS A 247 -28.73 11.62 3.71
C HIS A 247 -27.96 11.94 2.43
N LYS A 248 -28.60 12.63 1.48
CA LYS A 248 -28.07 12.90 0.13
C LYS A 248 -26.68 13.54 0.09
N ASP A 249 -26.37 14.38 1.08
CA ASP A 249 -25.05 14.98 1.28
C ASP A 249 -23.88 13.98 1.33
N PHE A 250 -24.16 12.72 1.65
CA PHE A 250 -23.17 11.66 1.83
C PHE A 250 -23.32 10.51 0.81
N ASP A 251 -24.19 10.64 -0.20
CA ASP A 251 -24.42 9.60 -1.22
C ASP A 251 -23.13 9.26 -1.99
N PHE A 252 -22.19 10.19 -2.11
CA PHE A 252 -20.89 9.95 -2.73
C PHE A 252 -20.04 8.91 -1.98
N LEU A 253 -20.30 8.68 -0.69
CA LEU A 253 -19.67 7.60 0.10
C LEU A 253 -20.33 6.24 -0.17
N LEU A 254 -21.48 6.22 -0.85
CA LEU A 254 -22.31 5.05 -1.14
C LEU A 254 -22.22 4.63 -2.62
N ALA A 255 -21.47 5.34 -3.44
CA ALA A 255 -21.30 5.03 -4.85
C ALA A 255 -20.06 4.14 -5.08
N PRO A 256 -20.23 2.88 -5.54
CA PRO A 256 -19.08 2.03 -5.86
C PRO A 256 -18.35 2.61 -7.08
N ASN A 257 -17.07 2.27 -7.23
CA ASN A 257 -16.18 2.80 -8.26
C ASN A 257 -15.99 4.32 -8.27
N GLN A 258 -16.47 5.06 -7.26
CA GLN A 258 -16.17 6.48 -7.13
C GLN A 258 -14.83 6.66 -6.41
N PRO A 259 -13.78 7.20 -7.06
CA PRO A 259 -12.52 7.47 -6.38
C PRO A 259 -12.69 8.64 -5.41
N LEU A 260 -12.19 8.47 -4.18
CA LEU A 260 -12.26 9.48 -3.12
C LEU A 260 -10.85 9.95 -2.78
N LEU A 261 -10.57 11.24 -3.00
CA LEU A 261 -9.36 11.89 -2.53
C LEU A 261 -9.44 12.08 -1.02
N ILE A 262 -8.41 11.61 -0.30
CA ILE A 262 -8.29 11.67 1.15
C ILE A 262 -7.05 12.49 1.50
N ASP A 263 -7.25 13.70 2.04
CA ASP A 263 -6.18 14.56 2.57
C ASP A 263 -6.12 14.41 4.10
N ILE A 264 -5.05 13.78 4.58
CA ILE A 264 -4.82 13.44 5.98
C ILE A 264 -3.83 14.45 6.57
N GLN A 265 -4.24 15.18 7.60
CA GLN A 265 -3.39 16.09 8.35
C GLN A 265 -3.34 15.68 9.83
N ILE A 266 -2.12 15.53 10.34
CA ILE A 266 -1.84 15.16 11.73
C ILE A 266 -0.99 16.28 12.32
N ASN A 267 -1.51 16.96 13.33
CA ASN A 267 -0.78 17.99 14.05
C ASN A 267 -0.60 17.56 15.50
N ASP A 268 0.65 17.36 15.88
CA ASP A 268 1.07 16.98 17.22
C ASP A 268 1.68 18.20 17.91
N ALA A 269 1.09 18.62 19.03
CA ALA A 269 1.63 19.69 19.88
C ALA A 269 2.25 19.08 21.13
N PHE A 270 3.56 19.29 21.30
CA PHE A 270 4.34 18.82 22.43
C PHE A 270 4.58 19.95 23.44
N ASN A 271 4.72 19.55 24.71
CA ASN A 271 5.09 20.45 25.79
C ASN A 271 6.36 19.93 26.48
N PHE A 272 7.49 20.58 26.22
CA PHE A 272 8.78 20.25 26.85
C PHE A 272 9.08 21.20 28.00
N PHE A 273 9.58 20.65 29.12
CA PHE A 273 10.09 21.45 30.23
C PHE A 273 11.60 21.66 30.04
N LYS A 274 12.04 22.89 29.72
CA LYS A 274 13.46 23.25 29.79
C LYS A 274 13.81 23.62 31.24
N HIS A 275 15.00 23.22 31.69
CA HIS A 275 15.59 23.77 32.91
C HIS A 275 15.74 25.30 32.70
N ASN A 276 15.08 26.10 33.55
CA ASN A 276 15.20 27.56 33.65
C ASN A 276 14.64 28.45 32.50
N SER A 277 13.68 28.02 31.67
CA SER A 277 13.01 28.95 30.73
C SER A 277 11.55 28.58 30.40
N LYS A 278 10.82 29.54 29.81
CA LYS A 278 9.40 29.46 29.38
C LYS A 278 9.14 28.18 28.56
N LYS A 279 7.90 27.66 28.64
CA LYS A 279 7.43 26.50 27.86
C LYS A 279 7.70 26.72 26.37
N ASP A 280 8.59 25.93 25.78
CA ASP A 280 8.71 25.85 24.33
C ASP A 280 7.59 24.93 23.82
N HIS A 281 6.61 25.52 23.13
CA HIS A 281 5.62 24.77 22.39
C HIS A 281 6.22 24.33 21.06
N HIS A 282 6.35 23.01 20.90
CA HIS A 282 6.84 22.42 19.66
C HIS A 282 5.65 21.77 18.94
N VAL A 283 5.49 22.05 17.65
CA VAL A 283 4.47 21.44 16.80
C VAL A 283 5.14 20.66 15.69
N ARG A 284 4.72 19.41 15.50
CA ARG A 284 5.07 18.59 14.33
C ARG A 284 3.84 18.37 13.48
N SER A 285 4.02 18.51 12.17
CA SER A 285 2.95 18.31 11.21
C SER A 285 3.29 17.16 10.27
N THR A 286 2.31 16.32 9.97
CA THR A 286 2.38 15.31 8.92
C THR A 286 1.17 15.49 8.03
N ARG A 287 1.39 15.58 6.71
CA ARG A 287 0.33 15.63 5.72
C ARG A 287 0.55 14.57 4.66
N LEU A 288 -0.49 13.84 4.33
CA LEU A 288 -0.48 12.77 3.34
C LEU A 288 -1.75 12.85 2.51
N VAL A 289 -1.63 12.59 1.22
CA VAL A 289 -2.76 12.54 0.30
C VAL A 289 -2.83 11.15 -0.31
N ALA A 290 -4.01 10.57 -0.26
CA ALA A 290 -4.29 9.22 -0.71
C ALA A 290 -5.54 9.21 -1.58
N ILE A 291 -5.76 8.13 -2.31
CA ILE A 291 -7.05 7.86 -2.98
C ILE A 291 -7.60 6.55 -2.42
N ALA A 292 -8.87 6.59 -2.00
CA ALA A 292 -9.65 5.39 -1.74
C ALA A 292 -10.48 5.05 -2.97
N PHE A 293 -10.53 3.76 -3.30
CA PHE A 293 -11.34 3.23 -4.38
C PHE A 293 -11.84 1.84 -3.99
N SER A 294 -13.15 1.61 -4.12
CA SER A 294 -13.77 0.30 -3.94
C SER A 294 -14.42 -0.13 -5.26
N SER A 295 -13.97 -1.25 -5.83
CA SER A 295 -14.52 -1.80 -7.06
C SER A 295 -15.82 -2.61 -6.87
N GLY A 296 -16.26 -2.80 -5.62
CA GLY A 296 -17.41 -3.65 -5.27
C GLY A 296 -18.26 -3.03 -4.17
N GLU A 297 -18.72 -3.86 -3.22
CA GLU A 297 -19.59 -3.43 -2.13
C GLU A 297 -18.89 -2.45 -1.18
N ILE A 298 -19.65 -1.48 -0.70
CA ILE A 298 -19.19 -0.50 0.29
C ILE A 298 -19.56 -1.04 1.66
N ASN A 299 -18.54 -1.23 2.50
CA ASN A 299 -18.73 -1.74 3.85
C ASN A 299 -19.28 -0.64 4.75
N ILE A 300 -20.56 -0.73 5.05
CA ILE A 300 -21.27 0.15 5.98
C ILE A 300 -21.89 -0.70 7.06
N ASN A 301 -21.48 -0.46 8.29
CA ASN A 301 -22.09 -1.08 9.45
C ASN A 301 -22.98 -0.05 10.16
N GLU A 302 -24.21 -0.45 10.47
CA GLU A 302 -25.07 0.31 11.38
C GLU A 302 -25.19 -0.44 12.70
N ASP A 303 -24.85 0.24 13.79
CA ASP A 303 -25.12 -0.27 15.12
C ASP A 303 -26.58 0.01 15.49
N TYR A 304 -27.33 -1.03 15.87
CA TYR A 304 -28.67 -0.89 16.42
C TYR A 304 -28.59 -0.86 17.95
N GLN A 305 -28.96 0.26 18.56
CA GLN A 305 -29.09 0.31 20.01
C GLN A 305 -30.47 -0.20 20.44
N TYR A 306 -30.50 -1.22 21.30
CA TYR A 306 -31.70 -1.56 22.07
C TYR A 306 -32.00 -0.42 23.03
N SER A 307 -32.99 0.41 22.71
CA SER A 307 -33.56 1.34 23.67
C SER A 307 -34.42 0.56 24.67
N ILE A 308 -34.09 0.65 25.95
CA ILE A 308 -34.92 0.16 27.06
C ILE A 308 -36.31 0.83 27.14
N TYR A 309 -36.57 1.85 26.32
CA TYR A 309 -37.85 2.58 26.24
C TYR A 309 -38.65 2.29 24.97
N SER A 310 -38.17 1.45 24.04
CA SER A 310 -38.91 1.10 22.81
C SER A 310 -39.06 -0.41 22.65
N TYR A 311 -40.29 -0.91 22.77
CA TYR A 311 -40.65 -2.30 22.45
C TYR A 311 -40.76 -2.56 20.93
N SER A 312 -40.41 -1.61 20.07
CA SER A 312 -40.33 -1.79 18.62
C SER A 312 -38.92 -2.23 18.19
N LYS A 313 -38.83 -3.37 17.48
CA LYS A 313 -37.61 -3.84 16.82
C LYS A 313 -37.02 -2.74 15.91
N ASN A 314 -35.70 -2.55 16.00
CA ASN A 314 -34.83 -1.79 15.08
C ASN A 314 -35.05 -0.27 15.00
N ILE A 315 -34.76 0.48 16.07
CA ILE A 315 -34.45 1.90 15.93
C ILE A 315 -32.95 2.00 15.58
N SER A 316 -32.63 2.42 14.34
CA SER A 316 -31.24 2.71 13.94
C SER A 316 -30.66 3.73 14.93
N SER A 317 -29.43 3.50 15.40
CA SER A 317 -28.76 4.45 16.31
C SER A 317 -28.54 5.82 15.65
N GLY A 318 -28.74 5.92 14.34
CA GLY A 318 -28.43 7.10 13.53
C GLY A 318 -26.92 7.32 13.38
N ILE A 319 -26.09 6.32 13.73
CA ILE A 319 -24.64 6.36 13.61
C ILE A 319 -24.24 5.27 12.61
N LYS A 320 -23.55 5.69 11.55
CA LYS A 320 -23.06 4.80 10.49
C LYS A 320 -21.55 4.76 10.52
N GLU A 321 -21.00 3.56 10.46
CA GLU A 321 -19.57 3.33 10.34
C GLU A 321 -19.21 3.06 8.88
N PHE A 322 -18.16 3.73 8.40
CA PHE A 322 -17.59 3.58 7.07
C PHE A 322 -16.15 3.08 7.19
N LYS A 323 -15.80 2.13 6.31
CA LYS A 323 -14.43 1.62 6.19
C LYS A 323 -13.90 1.84 4.77
N LEU A 324 -12.83 2.61 4.66
CA LEU A 324 -12.15 2.91 3.40
C LEU A 324 -10.72 2.38 3.44
N ASN A 325 -10.33 1.58 2.45
CA ASN A 325 -8.93 1.29 2.18
C ASN A 325 -8.42 2.31 1.17
N PHE A 326 -7.20 2.79 1.36
CA PHE A 326 -6.60 3.80 0.48
C PHE A 326 -5.16 3.45 0.15
N PHE A 327 -4.73 3.90 -1.03
CA PHE A 327 -3.35 3.84 -1.48
C PHE A 327 -2.88 5.23 -1.91
N ASP A 328 -1.59 5.37 -2.19
CA ASP A 328 -1.09 6.57 -2.83
C ASP A 328 -1.81 6.82 -4.18
N PRO A 329 -1.96 8.09 -4.61
CA PRO A 329 -2.75 8.44 -5.78
C PRO A 329 -2.35 7.72 -7.07
N LEU A 330 -1.04 7.58 -7.33
CA LEU A 330 -0.52 6.93 -8.53
C LEU A 330 -0.90 5.45 -8.59
N LYS A 331 -0.68 4.72 -7.50
CA LYS A 331 -1.07 3.31 -7.38
C LYS A 331 -2.58 3.14 -7.54
N SER A 332 -3.38 3.94 -6.86
CA SER A 332 -4.84 3.82 -6.88
C SER A 332 -5.45 3.96 -8.27
N LEU A 333 -4.93 4.91 -9.07
CA LEU A 333 -5.43 5.19 -10.42
C LEU A 333 -4.90 4.18 -11.44
N TRP A 334 -3.62 3.80 -11.37
CA TRP A 334 -3.04 2.86 -12.34
C TRP A 334 -3.34 1.38 -12.04
N MET A 335 -3.72 1.02 -10.82
CA MET A 335 -4.11 -0.36 -10.48
C MET A 335 -5.39 -0.83 -11.20
N VAL A 336 -6.27 0.11 -11.58
CA VAL A 336 -7.49 -0.19 -12.36
C VAL A 336 -7.30 -0.01 -13.86
N HIS A 337 -6.14 0.50 -14.29
CA HIS A 337 -5.81 0.74 -15.70
C HIS A 337 -5.01 -0.45 -16.26
N LYS A 338 -5.51 -1.05 -17.35
CA LYS A 338 -4.94 -2.28 -17.94
C LYS A 338 -4.79 -2.20 -19.46
N PRO A 339 -3.98 -1.27 -20.00
CA PRO A 339 -3.72 -1.17 -21.44
C PRO A 339 -2.72 -2.24 -21.88
N SER A 340 -2.89 -2.77 -23.09
CA SER A 340 -1.89 -3.63 -23.72
C SER A 340 -1.79 -3.24 -25.19
N TYR A 341 -0.60 -2.82 -25.62
CA TYR A 341 -0.34 -2.27 -26.94
C TYR A 341 1.16 -2.28 -27.25
N ILE A 342 1.52 -1.96 -28.49
CA ILE A 342 2.88 -1.93 -28.99
C ILE A 342 3.26 -0.50 -29.32
N GLU A 343 4.44 -0.09 -28.88
CA GLU A 343 5.04 1.21 -29.21
C GLU A 343 6.34 1.04 -29.99
N ILE A 344 6.59 2.00 -30.88
CA ILE A 344 7.73 2.00 -31.79
C ILE A 344 8.48 3.31 -31.58
N ASN A 345 9.81 3.24 -31.46
CA ASN A 345 10.72 4.39 -31.32
C ASN A 345 10.47 5.34 -30.13
N LYS A 346 9.84 4.87 -29.05
CA LYS A 346 9.61 5.64 -27.81
C LYS A 346 10.56 5.24 -26.69
N SER A 347 10.73 6.13 -25.71
CA SER A 347 11.37 5.81 -24.44
C SER A 347 10.35 5.37 -23.39
N LEU A 348 10.81 4.79 -22.27
CA LEU A 348 9.93 4.44 -21.15
C LEU A 348 9.32 5.70 -20.52
N ASP A 349 10.06 6.80 -20.47
CA ASP A 349 9.56 8.10 -19.98
C ASP A 349 8.39 8.61 -20.84
N ASP A 350 8.49 8.49 -22.16
CA ASP A 350 7.41 8.86 -23.09
C ASP A 350 6.16 7.99 -22.84
N ILE A 351 6.34 6.67 -22.68
CA ILE A 351 5.22 5.75 -22.34
C ILE A 351 4.54 6.18 -21.04
N PHE A 352 5.30 6.49 -20.00
CA PHE A 352 4.72 6.85 -18.70
C PHE A 352 3.94 8.16 -18.80
N LYS A 353 4.44 9.15 -19.55
CA LYS A 353 3.75 10.43 -19.80
C LYS A 353 2.49 10.25 -20.64
N ASP A 354 2.52 9.41 -21.66
CA ASP A 354 1.37 9.14 -22.51
C ASP A 354 0.22 8.45 -21.75
N ASN A 355 0.53 7.69 -20.69
CA ASN A 355 -0.46 7.04 -19.81
C ASN A 355 -0.73 7.82 -18.51
N PHE A 356 -0.22 9.05 -18.39
CA PHE A 356 -0.40 9.91 -17.23
C PHE A 356 -1.51 10.93 -17.52
N PHE A 357 -2.74 10.65 -17.08
CA PHE A 357 -3.92 11.46 -17.40
C PHE A 357 -4.39 12.36 -16.24
N PHE A 358 -3.55 12.58 -15.22
CA PHE A 358 -3.97 13.10 -13.91
C PHE A 358 -3.15 14.29 -13.41
N ASP A 359 -2.66 15.12 -14.34
CA ASP A 359 -1.94 16.38 -14.08
C ASP A 359 -2.66 17.34 -13.12
N ASN A 360 -3.99 17.28 -13.09
CA ASN A 360 -4.81 18.13 -12.22
C ASN A 360 -4.79 17.69 -10.74
N LEU A 361 -4.36 16.47 -10.44
CA LEU A 361 -4.36 15.90 -9.08
C LEU A 361 -2.94 15.75 -8.53
N LEU A 362 -2.00 15.29 -9.36
CA LEU A 362 -0.62 15.01 -8.94
C LEU A 362 0.36 15.29 -10.08
N ALA A 363 1.64 15.35 -9.74
CA ALA A 363 2.74 15.49 -10.70
C ALA A 363 3.67 14.27 -10.65
N LEU A 364 4.21 13.90 -11.81
CA LEU A 364 5.26 12.89 -11.97
C LEU A 364 6.50 13.55 -12.60
N ASP A 365 7.55 13.72 -11.80
CA ASP A 365 8.81 14.32 -12.22
C ASP A 365 9.84 13.23 -12.55
N THR A 366 10.01 12.98 -13.85
CA THR A 366 10.99 12.05 -14.42
C THR A 366 12.20 12.76 -15.01
N ASN A 367 12.33 14.09 -14.84
CA ASN A 367 13.33 14.87 -15.55
C ASN A 367 14.77 14.51 -15.14
N LYS A 368 14.95 13.96 -13.95
CA LYS A 368 16.25 13.58 -13.37
C LYS A 368 16.63 12.10 -13.60
N SER A 369 15.81 11.32 -14.28
CA SER A 369 16.19 10.00 -14.76
C SER A 369 16.69 10.10 -16.20
N ASN A 370 17.93 9.66 -16.44
CA ASN A 370 18.46 9.51 -17.80
C ASN A 370 18.24 8.09 -18.32
N ARG A 371 18.20 7.08 -17.43
CA ARG A 371 18.00 5.68 -17.82
C ARG A 371 16.67 5.43 -18.53
N LEU A 372 15.61 6.11 -18.12
CA LEU A 372 14.26 5.93 -18.70
C LEU A 372 14.04 6.68 -20.02
N LYS A 373 14.94 7.59 -20.40
CA LYS A 373 14.82 8.42 -21.61
C LYS A 373 15.49 7.82 -22.84
N SER A 374 16.16 6.67 -22.69
CA SER A 374 16.73 5.95 -23.83
C SER A 374 15.59 5.45 -24.73
N ARG A 375 15.64 5.81 -26.01
CA ARG A 375 14.66 5.33 -26.99
C ARG A 375 14.92 3.88 -27.31
N MET A 376 13.85 3.10 -27.29
CA MET A 376 13.87 1.69 -27.71
C MET A 376 13.18 1.56 -29.06
N PRO A 377 13.68 0.71 -29.97
CA PRO A 377 13.12 0.59 -31.31
C PRO A 377 11.69 0.04 -31.28
N GLN A 378 11.41 -0.89 -30.36
CA GLN A 378 10.09 -1.48 -30.15
C GLN A 378 9.89 -1.82 -28.68
N LEU A 379 8.67 -1.63 -28.20
CA LEU A 379 8.25 -1.81 -26.82
C LEU A 379 6.90 -2.53 -26.79
N PHE A 380 6.84 -3.66 -26.10
CA PHE A 380 5.63 -4.45 -25.94
C PHE A 380 5.03 -4.20 -24.55
N ILE A 381 4.06 -3.28 -24.47
CA ILE A 381 3.35 -2.99 -23.23
C ILE A 381 2.28 -4.07 -23.02
N SER A 382 2.41 -4.85 -21.95
CA SER A 382 1.44 -5.87 -21.56
C SER A 382 1.04 -5.74 -20.10
N THR A 383 -0.27 -5.64 -19.89
CA THR A 383 -0.92 -5.73 -18.58
C THR A 383 -1.86 -6.93 -18.49
N LEU A 384 -1.61 -7.97 -19.31
CA LEU A 384 -2.38 -9.21 -19.25
C LEU A 384 -2.24 -9.87 -17.86
N ASN A 385 -3.38 -10.05 -17.19
CA ASN A 385 -3.48 -10.55 -15.82
C ASN A 385 -2.74 -9.72 -14.75
N ARG A 386 -2.46 -8.45 -15.04
CA ARG A 386 -1.90 -7.49 -14.07
C ARG A 386 -2.43 -6.08 -14.31
N ASP A 387 -1.87 -5.08 -13.65
CA ASP A 387 -2.20 -3.68 -13.88
C ASP A 387 -1.02 -2.88 -14.45
N PHE A 388 -1.29 -1.65 -14.87
CA PHE A 388 -0.26 -0.77 -15.41
C PHE A 388 0.75 -0.30 -14.34
N TYR A 389 0.31 -0.24 -13.08
CA TYR A 389 1.21 0.11 -11.97
C TYR A 389 2.29 -0.97 -11.76
N ASP A 390 1.94 -2.24 -11.86
CA ASP A 390 2.86 -3.37 -11.82
C ASP A 390 3.87 -3.31 -12.98
N PHE A 391 3.42 -2.96 -14.19
CA PHE A 391 4.32 -2.69 -15.33
C PHE A 391 5.29 -1.55 -15.00
N PHE A 392 4.79 -0.42 -14.49
CA PHE A 392 5.60 0.72 -14.10
C PHE A 392 6.67 0.34 -13.06
N ILE A 393 6.28 -0.36 -11.98
CA ILE A 393 7.22 -0.79 -10.93
C ILE A 393 8.25 -1.80 -11.45
N GLU A 394 7.85 -2.75 -12.31
CA GLU A 394 8.77 -3.70 -12.93
C GLU A 394 9.84 -2.97 -13.75
N GLN A 395 9.44 -1.99 -14.58
CA GLN A 395 10.38 -1.23 -15.40
C GLN A 395 11.31 -0.35 -14.56
N LEU A 396 10.82 0.27 -13.49
CA LEU A 396 11.69 1.00 -12.55
C LEU A 396 12.71 0.08 -11.88
N LYS A 397 12.29 -1.13 -11.50
CA LYS A 397 13.17 -2.13 -10.87
C LYS A 397 14.27 -2.60 -11.82
N ILE A 398 13.93 -2.93 -13.07
CA ILE A 398 14.90 -3.35 -14.09
C ILE A 398 15.94 -2.24 -14.33
N ASN A 399 15.50 -0.98 -14.36
CA ASN A 399 16.37 0.18 -14.57
C ASN A 399 17.06 0.70 -13.29
N LYS A 400 16.80 0.08 -12.12
CA LYS A 400 17.33 0.43 -10.80
C LYS A 400 17.10 1.91 -10.45
N CYS A 401 15.90 2.43 -10.68
CA CYS A 401 15.51 3.82 -10.38
C CYS A 401 14.80 3.94 -9.02
N PHE A 402 14.97 5.07 -8.35
CA PHE A 402 14.23 5.43 -7.14
C PHE A 402 12.88 6.04 -7.49
N LEU A 403 11.83 5.63 -6.78
CA LEU A 403 10.53 6.29 -6.76
C LEU A 403 10.31 6.92 -5.39
N THR A 404 10.06 8.23 -5.35
CA THR A 404 9.83 8.95 -4.09
C THR A 404 8.47 9.64 -4.11
N TYR A 405 7.58 9.23 -3.20
CA TYR A 405 6.32 9.93 -2.93
C TYR A 405 6.59 11.12 -2.01
N PHE A 406 6.18 12.32 -2.44
CA PHE A 406 6.27 13.53 -1.64
C PHE A 406 4.95 14.30 -1.67
N CYS A 407 4.53 14.79 -0.50
CA CYS A 407 3.42 15.70 -0.34
C CYS A 407 3.91 16.97 0.35
N ASP A 408 3.72 18.12 -0.30
CA ASP A 408 3.98 19.41 0.34
C ASP A 408 2.98 19.61 1.50
N LYS A 409 3.49 19.78 2.72
CA LYS A 409 2.66 19.92 3.92
C LYS A 409 1.74 21.15 3.87
N LYS A 410 2.18 22.25 3.24
CA LYS A 410 1.43 23.51 3.15
C LYS A 410 0.37 23.45 2.07
N THR A 411 0.73 23.00 0.87
CA THR A 411 -0.18 23.03 -0.29
C THR A 411 -1.02 21.75 -0.42
N GLY A 412 -0.51 20.60 0.03
CA GLY A 412 -1.12 19.29 -0.21
C GLY A 412 -0.89 18.76 -1.62
N LYS A 413 -0.01 19.40 -2.40
CA LYS A 413 0.33 18.94 -3.74
C LYS A 413 1.22 17.70 -3.67
N VAL A 414 0.82 16.65 -4.38
CA VAL A 414 1.58 15.40 -4.49
C VAL A 414 2.49 15.46 -5.71
N THR A 415 3.77 15.12 -5.50
CA THR A 415 4.75 14.95 -6.57
C THR A 415 5.48 13.63 -6.35
N TYR A 416 5.54 12.83 -7.41
CA TYR A 416 6.40 11.66 -7.47
C TYR A 416 7.70 12.02 -8.17
N TYR A 417 8.83 11.69 -7.57
CA TYR A 417 10.14 11.87 -8.18
C TYR A 417 10.69 10.52 -8.62
N VAL A 418 11.09 10.43 -9.90
CA VAL A 418 11.80 9.28 -10.46
C VAL A 418 13.23 9.70 -10.75
N THR A 419 14.20 9.13 -10.03
CA THR A 419 15.62 9.48 -10.15
C THR A 419 16.51 8.25 -10.22
N ASP A 420 17.64 8.35 -10.91
CA ASP A 420 18.59 7.23 -10.98
C ASP A 420 19.40 7.09 -9.68
N GLU A 421 19.62 8.19 -8.97
CA GLU A 421 20.36 8.26 -7.70
C GLU A 421 19.73 9.30 -6.75
N ILE A 422 20.08 9.23 -5.47
CA ILE A 422 19.66 10.21 -4.46
C ILE A 422 20.75 11.27 -4.33
N ASN A 423 20.44 12.49 -4.78
CA ASN A 423 21.35 13.63 -4.73
C ASN A 423 20.79 14.79 -3.88
N ALA A 424 21.64 15.79 -3.60
CA ALA A 424 21.28 16.95 -2.80
C ALA A 424 20.09 17.75 -3.39
N SER A 425 19.90 17.72 -4.71
CA SER A 425 18.76 18.39 -5.36
C SER A 425 17.43 17.71 -5.03
N LEU A 426 17.38 16.37 -5.02
CA LEU A 426 16.21 15.63 -4.56
C LEU A 426 15.96 15.88 -3.07
N GLN A 427 16.99 15.74 -2.24
CA GLN A 427 16.89 15.95 -0.79
C GLN A 427 16.37 17.36 -0.44
N LYS A 428 16.75 18.39 -1.21
CA LYS A 428 16.22 19.75 -1.05
C LYS A 428 14.73 19.83 -1.34
N ASN A 429 14.24 19.09 -2.35
CA ASN A 429 12.83 19.07 -2.73
C ASN A 429 11.94 18.31 -1.74
N ILE A 430 12.48 17.27 -1.11
CA ILE A 430 11.75 16.41 -0.15
C ILE A 430 12.08 16.74 1.32
N ALA A 431 12.82 17.83 1.56
CA ALA A 431 13.20 18.24 2.90
C ALA A 431 11.97 18.53 3.77
N ASN A 432 12.04 18.12 5.03
CA ASN A 432 10.99 18.39 5.99
C ASN A 432 10.90 19.91 6.25
N SER A 433 9.69 20.46 6.09
CA SER A 433 9.42 21.90 6.22
C SER A 433 9.22 22.36 7.66
N ASP A 434 9.21 21.45 8.64
CA ASP A 434 9.05 21.80 10.06
C ASP A 434 10.36 22.39 10.62
N GLU A 435 10.26 23.28 11.60
CA GLU A 435 11.42 23.91 12.25
C GLU A 435 12.00 23.03 13.37
N ASN A 436 13.17 23.41 13.89
CA ASN A 436 13.82 22.77 15.05
C ASN A 436 14.05 21.26 14.87
N LEU A 437 14.41 20.82 13.67
CA LEU A 437 14.83 19.45 13.39
C LEU A 437 16.28 19.24 13.81
N LYS A 438 16.52 18.16 14.54
CA LYS A 438 17.87 17.70 14.92
C LYS A 438 18.22 16.46 14.10
N PHE A 439 19.51 16.27 13.86
CA PHE A 439 20.04 15.08 13.18
C PHE A 439 20.33 13.92 14.15
N LYS A 440 20.41 14.21 15.45
CA LYS A 440 20.71 13.26 16.53
C LYS A 440 19.47 12.97 17.36
N LEU A 441 19.34 11.71 17.82
CA LEU A 441 18.31 11.32 18.78
C LEU A 441 18.53 12.06 20.11
N SER A 442 17.55 12.87 20.52
CA SER A 442 17.58 13.52 21.81
C SER A 442 17.05 12.60 22.92
N ALA A 443 17.33 12.95 24.18
CA ALA A 443 16.75 12.26 25.34
C ALA A 443 15.21 12.21 25.31
N TYR A 444 14.55 13.21 24.71
CA TYR A 444 13.10 13.22 24.53
C TYR A 444 12.63 12.23 23.46
N ASP A 445 13.38 12.06 22.37
CA ASP A 445 13.07 11.05 21.35
C ASP A 445 13.19 9.64 21.95
N ILE A 446 14.23 9.40 22.74
CA ILE A 446 14.47 8.12 23.43
C ILE A 446 13.33 7.82 24.43
N SER A 447 12.87 8.82 25.17
CA SER A 447 11.77 8.66 26.13
C SER A 447 10.43 8.25 25.49
N CYS A 448 10.26 8.50 24.19
CA CYS A 448 9.08 8.07 23.42
C CYS A 448 9.16 6.60 22.98
N LEU A 449 10.34 5.98 22.99
CA LEU A 449 10.52 4.61 22.52
C LEU A 449 9.91 3.61 23.51
N LYS A 450 9.21 2.64 22.94
CA LYS A 450 8.57 1.53 23.66
C LYS A 450 9.34 0.23 23.50
N LYS A 451 9.78 -0.09 22.28
CA LYS A 451 10.53 -1.29 21.95
C LYS A 451 11.48 -1.03 20.78
N GLN A 452 12.56 -1.80 20.76
CA GLN A 452 13.47 -1.91 19.63
C GLN A 452 13.55 -3.38 19.23
N ILE A 453 13.43 -3.67 17.94
CA ILE A 453 13.45 -5.04 17.40
C ILE A 453 14.43 -5.05 16.23
N LEU A 454 15.53 -5.78 16.37
CA LEU A 454 16.47 -6.00 15.27
C LEU A 454 15.85 -7.01 14.29
N VAL A 455 15.59 -6.57 13.05
CA VAL A 455 14.96 -7.39 12.01
C VAL A 455 16.03 -8.17 11.26
N SER A 456 17.11 -7.50 10.85
CA SER A 456 18.23 -8.12 10.17
C SER A 456 19.54 -7.40 10.51
N ARG A 457 20.64 -8.15 10.48
CA ARG A 457 22.00 -7.62 10.61
C ARG A 457 22.80 -8.06 9.38
N LYS A 458 23.76 -7.22 8.99
CA LYS A 458 24.78 -7.56 8.01
C LYS A 458 25.44 -8.91 8.37
N PRO A 459 25.44 -9.91 7.46
CA PRO A 459 26.01 -11.21 7.74
C PRO A 459 27.55 -11.16 7.74
N GLN A 460 28.17 -12.08 8.48
CA GLN A 460 29.63 -12.30 8.43
C GLN A 460 30.04 -13.31 7.35
N SER A 461 29.07 -14.06 6.82
CA SER A 461 29.31 -15.07 5.80
C SER A 461 28.21 -15.10 4.74
N TYR A 462 28.57 -15.51 3.53
CA TYR A 462 27.65 -15.62 2.40
C TYR A 462 27.85 -16.93 1.64
N THR A 463 26.81 -17.36 0.92
CA THR A 463 26.86 -18.51 0.01
C THR A 463 27.39 -18.05 -1.34
N LYS A 464 28.34 -18.80 -1.92
CA LYS A 464 28.85 -18.48 -3.26
C LYS A 464 27.74 -18.70 -4.30
N GLU A 465 27.41 -17.66 -5.04
CA GLU A 465 26.49 -17.75 -6.18
C GLU A 465 27.28 -17.79 -7.48
N ASN A 466 27.00 -18.78 -8.31
CA ASN A 466 27.59 -18.87 -9.64
C ASN A 466 26.52 -18.67 -10.69
N SER A 467 26.80 -17.84 -11.69
CA SER A 467 26.04 -17.76 -12.92
C SER A 467 26.56 -18.82 -13.89
N ILE A 468 25.67 -19.69 -14.37
CA ILE A 468 26.01 -20.76 -15.31
C ILE A 468 25.28 -20.53 -16.62
N TYR A 469 26.05 -20.40 -17.69
CA TYR A 469 25.56 -20.29 -19.06
C TYR A 469 25.94 -21.56 -19.86
N PRO A 470 25.03 -22.54 -19.99
CA PRO A 470 25.32 -23.84 -20.58
C PRO A 470 25.24 -23.81 -22.12
N ASP A 471 25.97 -22.91 -22.77
CA ASP A 471 26.00 -22.80 -24.23
C ASP A 471 27.26 -23.45 -24.81
N ILE A 472 27.06 -24.20 -25.88
CA ILE A 472 28.09 -25.02 -26.52
C ILE A 472 29.08 -24.14 -27.28
N THR A 473 28.63 -23.03 -27.88
CA THR A 473 29.42 -22.25 -28.84
C THR A 473 30.21 -21.12 -28.17
N ILE A 474 29.90 -20.76 -26.92
CA ILE A 474 30.63 -19.73 -26.20
C ILE A 474 32.02 -20.22 -25.79
N SER A 475 33.04 -19.43 -26.14
CA SER A 475 34.45 -19.68 -25.86
C SER A 475 34.92 -19.11 -24.52
N SER A 476 34.14 -18.21 -23.88
CA SER A 476 34.43 -17.68 -22.54
C SER A 476 34.05 -18.68 -21.44
N SER A 477 34.38 -18.34 -20.19
CA SER A 477 34.00 -19.13 -19.02
C SER A 477 32.48 -19.27 -18.91
N ARG A 478 31.99 -20.52 -18.93
CA ARG A 478 30.57 -20.84 -18.76
C ARG A 478 30.06 -20.65 -17.34
N LYS A 479 30.96 -20.62 -16.36
CA LYS A 479 30.68 -20.46 -14.94
C LYS A 479 31.43 -19.24 -14.44
N GLU A 480 30.70 -18.23 -14.02
CA GLU A 480 31.24 -17.01 -13.41
C GLU A 480 30.69 -16.87 -11.98
N GLU A 481 31.58 -16.66 -11.01
CA GLU A 481 31.18 -16.41 -9.62
C GLU A 481 30.76 -14.95 -9.49
N LYS A 482 29.58 -14.69 -8.92
CA LYS A 482 29.11 -13.33 -8.66
C LYS A 482 29.98 -12.64 -7.61
N SER A 483 30.18 -11.33 -7.75
CA SER A 483 30.94 -10.54 -6.80
C SER A 483 30.08 -10.08 -5.62
N ILE A 484 30.73 -9.78 -4.50
CA ILE A 484 30.15 -9.02 -3.39
C ILE A 484 30.77 -7.62 -3.39
N SER A 485 29.95 -6.59 -3.17
CA SER A 485 30.42 -5.20 -3.09
C SER A 485 31.04 -4.85 -1.73
N GLU A 486 30.77 -5.65 -0.69
CA GLU A 486 31.23 -5.37 0.67
C GLU A 486 32.47 -6.20 1.06
N SER A 487 33.56 -5.51 1.42
CA SER A 487 34.78 -6.16 1.92
C SER A 487 34.59 -6.72 3.34
N GLY A 488 35.25 -7.84 3.64
CA GLY A 488 35.30 -8.44 4.99
C GLY A 488 34.30 -9.55 5.29
N ILE A 489 33.38 -9.86 4.37
CA ILE A 489 32.44 -11.00 4.48
C ILE A 489 33.09 -12.24 3.85
N LYS A 490 33.11 -13.36 4.58
CA LYS A 490 33.75 -14.60 4.11
C LYS A 490 32.74 -15.54 3.45
N ALA A 491 33.14 -16.17 2.34
CA ALA A 491 32.33 -17.21 1.73
C ALA A 491 32.29 -18.47 2.60
N PHE A 492 31.16 -19.18 2.63
CA PHE A 492 31.12 -20.56 3.12
C PHE A 492 31.99 -21.47 2.25
N SER A 493 32.58 -22.49 2.87
CA SER A 493 33.36 -23.49 2.14
C SER A 493 32.43 -24.52 1.52
N LYS A 494 32.64 -24.83 0.23
CA LYS A 494 31.95 -25.92 -0.51
C LYS A 494 30.42 -25.84 -0.56
N ILE A 495 29.82 -24.68 -0.30
CA ILE A 495 28.38 -24.44 -0.48
C ILE A 495 28.22 -23.47 -1.64
N TYR A 496 27.46 -23.89 -2.65
CA TYR A 496 27.25 -23.13 -3.87
C TYR A 496 25.76 -23.06 -4.19
N GLN A 497 25.35 -21.93 -4.76
CA GLN A 497 24.08 -21.76 -5.42
C GLN A 497 24.36 -21.49 -6.90
N ASP A 498 23.92 -22.40 -7.76
CA ASP A 498 24.12 -22.28 -9.19
C ASP A 498 22.83 -21.71 -9.84
N ASN A 499 22.95 -20.52 -10.42
CA ASN A 499 21.90 -19.83 -11.13
C ASN A 499 22.05 -20.13 -12.63
N ILE A 500 21.23 -21.04 -13.15
CA ILE A 500 21.28 -21.49 -14.55
C ILE A 500 20.45 -20.56 -15.42
N GLU A 501 21.06 -20.02 -16.47
CA GLU A 501 20.37 -19.19 -17.45
C GLU A 501 19.69 -20.05 -18.53
N SER A 502 18.50 -19.62 -18.97
CA SER A 502 17.78 -20.28 -20.06
C SER A 502 18.47 -20.02 -21.40
N VAL A 503 18.71 -21.08 -22.17
CA VAL A 503 19.30 -20.98 -23.51
C VAL A 503 18.20 -20.81 -24.55
N SER A 504 18.27 -19.71 -25.31
CA SER A 504 17.41 -19.42 -26.46
C SER A 504 18.04 -19.90 -27.77
N TYR A 505 17.27 -19.88 -28.87
CA TYR A 505 17.75 -20.28 -30.20
C TYR A 505 18.76 -19.31 -30.84
N TYR A 506 18.89 -18.10 -30.28
CA TYR A 506 19.90 -17.10 -30.63
C TYR A 506 20.80 -16.77 -29.44
N SER A 507 22.02 -16.29 -29.73
CA SER A 507 22.96 -15.87 -28.68
C SER A 507 22.41 -14.67 -27.92
N CYS A 508 22.17 -14.85 -26.63
CA CYS A 508 21.75 -13.76 -25.75
C CYS A 508 22.98 -13.14 -25.08
N ASN A 509 23.14 -11.82 -25.21
CA ASN A 509 23.95 -11.07 -24.24
C ASN A 509 23.19 -11.07 -22.92
N THR A 510 23.66 -11.83 -21.94
CA THR A 510 23.01 -11.86 -20.63
C THR A 510 23.43 -10.66 -19.80
N ILE A 511 22.42 -9.88 -19.38
CA ILE A 511 22.57 -8.88 -18.32
C ILE A 511 22.47 -9.68 -17.01
N CYS A 512 23.54 -10.37 -16.67
CA CYS A 512 23.60 -11.08 -15.40
C CYS A 512 23.80 -10.03 -14.30
N ASP A 513 22.91 -9.98 -13.30
CA ASP A 513 23.18 -9.21 -12.08
C ASP A 513 24.46 -9.79 -11.45
N LYS A 514 25.54 -9.01 -11.55
CA LYS A 514 26.89 -9.45 -11.16
C LYS A 514 27.07 -9.51 -9.65
N GLU A 515 26.13 -8.96 -8.88
CA GLU A 515 26.24 -8.82 -7.43
C GLU A 515 25.27 -9.72 -6.67
N ILE A 516 25.76 -10.27 -5.56
CA ILE A 516 24.94 -10.99 -4.58
C ILE A 516 24.24 -9.97 -3.66
N ILE A 517 22.91 -10.08 -3.53
CA ILE A 517 22.13 -9.22 -2.63
C ILE A 517 22.21 -9.80 -1.22
N LEU A 518 22.91 -9.11 -0.33
CA LEU A 518 23.07 -9.51 1.07
C LEU A 518 22.01 -8.86 1.97
N PRO A 519 21.55 -9.54 3.04
CA PRO A 519 20.73 -8.94 4.08
C PRO A 519 21.41 -7.70 4.67
N GLN A 520 20.67 -6.59 4.69
CA GLN A 520 21.13 -5.30 5.20
C GLN A 520 20.77 -5.13 6.68
N PHE A 521 21.32 -4.10 7.34
CA PHE A 521 20.87 -3.74 8.68
C PHE A 521 19.45 -3.16 8.63
N GLU A 522 18.54 -3.75 9.42
CA GLU A 522 17.19 -3.26 9.57
C GLU A 522 16.77 -3.29 11.05
N LEU A 523 16.45 -2.12 11.59
CA LEU A 523 15.99 -1.95 12.97
C LEU A 523 14.58 -1.38 12.99
N GLN A 524 13.67 -2.08 13.66
CA GLN A 524 12.33 -1.60 13.90
C GLN A 524 12.26 -0.91 15.26
N LEU A 525 11.90 0.38 15.24
CA LEU A 525 11.59 1.16 16.44
C LEU A 525 10.08 1.28 16.62
N ILE A 526 9.58 0.94 17.80
CA ILE A 526 8.19 1.16 18.20
C ILE A 526 8.16 2.32 19.17
N SER A 527 7.44 3.39 18.83
CA SER A 527 7.30 4.61 19.60
C SER A 527 5.86 4.83 20.04
N LYS A 528 5.69 5.47 21.20
CA LYS A 528 4.40 5.94 21.72
C LYS A 528 3.92 7.20 20.99
N ASN A 529 4.81 7.96 20.33
CA ASN A 529 4.53 9.24 19.67
C ASN A 529 5.32 9.42 18.36
N THR A 530 4.95 10.42 17.57
CA THR A 530 5.87 10.98 16.57
C THR A 530 7.11 11.48 17.30
N LEU A 531 8.30 11.26 16.73
CA LEU A 531 9.54 11.63 17.43
C LEU A 531 9.69 13.16 17.39
N PRO A 532 9.83 13.84 18.53
CA PRO A 532 9.66 15.28 18.58
C PRO A 532 10.79 16.11 17.98
N PHE A 533 12.05 15.71 18.12
CA PHE A 533 13.17 16.54 17.68
C PHE A 533 13.85 16.04 16.42
N ILE A 534 13.91 14.72 16.21
CA ILE A 534 14.52 14.16 15.00
C ILE A 534 13.59 14.29 13.80
N ASP A 535 14.17 14.36 12.59
CA ASP A 535 13.39 14.23 11.36
C ASP A 535 12.77 12.83 11.29
N ASN A 536 11.45 12.79 11.48
CA ASN A 536 10.67 11.57 11.56
C ASN A 536 9.89 11.28 10.26
N ASP A 537 10.14 12.04 9.19
CA ASP A 537 9.61 11.81 7.85
C ASP A 537 10.59 11.03 6.97
N ILE A 538 10.10 10.49 5.86
CA ILE A 538 10.94 9.78 4.87
C ILE A 538 11.58 10.83 3.94
N SER A 539 12.50 11.62 4.49
CA SER A 539 13.20 12.70 3.77
C SER A 539 14.52 12.24 3.13
N LEU A 540 14.93 10.99 3.40
CA LEU A 540 16.24 10.42 3.02
C LEU A 540 17.41 11.28 3.54
N ALA A 541 17.17 12.03 4.63
CA ALA A 541 18.21 12.75 5.35
C ALA A 541 19.07 11.77 6.17
N LYS A 542 20.32 12.15 6.35
CA LYS A 542 21.29 11.42 7.15
C LYS A 542 21.07 11.73 8.64
N LEU A 543 20.79 10.70 9.43
CA LEU A 543 20.60 10.78 10.89
C LEU A 543 21.78 10.12 11.61
N GLU A 544 22.26 10.73 12.68
CA GLU A 544 23.50 10.33 13.38
C GLU A 544 23.21 9.48 14.62
N ASN A 545 24.07 8.48 14.86
CA ASN A 545 23.99 7.59 16.01
C ASN A 545 25.27 7.64 16.85
N GLU A 546 25.42 8.64 17.72
CA GLU A 546 26.63 8.84 18.54
C GLU A 546 26.58 8.11 19.90
N ASP A 547 25.39 7.98 20.50
CA ASP A 547 25.25 7.55 21.89
C ASP A 547 24.93 6.04 22.05
N ASN A 548 24.97 5.25 20.98
CA ASN A 548 24.74 3.80 20.97
C ASN A 548 23.44 3.32 21.67
N TYR A 549 22.39 4.16 21.70
CA TYR A 549 21.08 3.78 22.27
C TYR A 549 20.31 2.76 21.42
N LEU A 550 20.72 2.54 20.17
CA LEU A 550 20.06 1.67 19.21
C LEU A 550 20.67 0.27 19.21
N LEU A 551 19.84 -0.76 19.23
CA LEU A 551 20.30 -2.15 19.14
C LEU A 551 21.02 -2.42 17.81
N GLY A 552 22.15 -3.12 17.87
CA GLY A 552 22.92 -3.54 16.70
C GLY A 552 23.69 -2.42 16.00
N SER A 553 23.81 -1.24 16.63
CA SER A 553 24.35 -0.03 16.01
C SER A 553 25.86 0.19 16.19
N SER A 554 26.58 -0.73 16.84
CA SER A 554 28.01 -0.53 17.19
C SER A 554 28.89 -0.22 15.99
N ASP A 555 28.48 -0.65 14.80
CA ASP A 555 29.22 -0.52 13.54
C ASP A 555 28.57 0.51 12.59
N ILE A 556 27.50 1.20 13.02
CA ILE A 556 26.66 2.07 12.18
C ILE A 556 26.68 3.50 12.70
N ASN A 557 27.35 4.37 11.95
CA ASN A 557 27.45 5.79 12.29
C ASN A 557 26.19 6.57 11.93
N ASN A 558 25.55 6.21 10.80
CA ASN A 558 24.44 6.98 10.26
C ASN A 558 23.32 6.09 9.72
N PHE A 559 22.09 6.53 9.91
CA PHE A 559 20.89 5.83 9.46
C PHE A 559 19.93 6.78 8.75
N PHE A 560 18.90 6.21 8.13
CA PHE A 560 17.73 6.95 7.64
C PHE A 560 16.45 6.18 7.95
N ILE A 561 15.31 6.87 7.92
CA ILE A 561 13.99 6.25 8.06
C ILE A 561 13.54 5.77 6.68
N ALA A 562 13.49 4.45 6.50
CA ALA A 562 13.04 3.83 5.25
C ALA A 562 11.51 3.68 5.19
N ARG A 563 10.87 3.41 6.33
CA ARG A 563 9.41 3.21 6.44
C ARG A 563 8.87 3.78 7.73
N LYS A 564 7.63 4.24 7.70
CA LYS A 564 6.90 4.78 8.85
C LYS A 564 5.48 4.22 8.87
N SER A 565 5.09 3.55 9.94
CA SER A 565 3.71 3.10 10.15
C SER A 565 3.07 3.89 11.28
N LEU A 566 1.88 4.43 11.04
CA LEU A 566 1.09 5.17 12.02
C LEU A 566 -0.21 4.41 12.27
N SER A 567 -0.53 4.15 13.54
CA SER A 567 -1.80 3.56 13.95
C SER A 567 -2.42 4.40 15.05
N PHE A 568 -3.58 4.96 14.76
CA PHE A 568 -4.39 5.76 15.66
C PHE A 568 -5.71 5.05 15.90
N LYS A 569 -6.04 4.76 17.16
CA LYS A 569 -7.34 4.18 17.52
C LYS A 569 -8.01 4.99 18.61
N ARG A 570 -9.25 5.38 18.39
CA ARG A 570 -10.05 6.16 19.34
C ARG A 570 -10.20 5.39 20.65
N THR A 571 -10.04 6.09 21.76
CA THR A 571 -10.04 5.46 23.08
C THR A 571 -11.45 5.20 23.59
N LYS A 572 -11.55 4.32 24.60
CA LYS A 572 -12.85 3.96 25.20
C LYS A 572 -13.56 5.18 25.81
N TYR A 573 -12.80 6.08 26.43
CA TYR A 573 -13.33 7.32 27.00
C TYR A 573 -13.89 8.25 25.93
N ALA A 574 -13.10 8.55 24.89
CA ALA A 574 -13.55 9.42 23.79
C ALA A 574 -14.78 8.86 23.07
N THR A 575 -14.81 7.53 22.86
CA THR A 575 -15.96 6.83 22.29
C THR A 575 -17.19 6.99 23.19
N LYS A 576 -17.06 6.71 24.49
CA LYS A 576 -18.20 6.86 25.41
C LYS A 576 -18.73 8.30 25.46
N GLU A 577 -17.84 9.30 25.52
CA GLU A 577 -18.24 10.71 25.53
C GLU A 577 -18.93 11.13 24.23
N LEU A 578 -18.51 10.60 23.08
CA LEU A 578 -19.20 10.77 21.80
C LEU A 578 -20.65 10.27 21.89
N TYR A 579 -20.86 9.00 22.22
CA TYR A 579 -22.19 8.39 22.30
C TYR A 579 -23.08 9.02 23.39
N ARG A 580 -22.48 9.55 24.47
CA ARG A 580 -23.21 10.29 25.52
C ARG A 580 -23.75 11.63 25.03
N ASN A 581 -23.03 12.31 24.13
CA ASN A 581 -23.35 13.66 23.70
C ASN A 581 -24.22 13.71 22.44
N ILE A 582 -24.18 12.70 21.57
CA ILE A 582 -24.99 12.63 20.34
C ILE A 582 -26.50 12.86 20.60
N PRO A 583 -27.14 12.24 21.61
CA PRO A 583 -28.57 12.45 21.88
C PRO A 583 -28.94 13.88 22.27
N ASN A 584 -27.99 14.69 22.77
CA ASN A 584 -28.23 16.07 23.18
C ASN A 584 -28.39 17.02 21.99
N PHE A 585 -28.09 16.57 20.77
CA PHE A 585 -28.27 17.34 19.54
C PHE A 585 -29.55 16.89 18.86
N HIS A 586 -30.56 17.76 18.89
CA HIS A 586 -31.85 17.56 18.21
C HIS A 586 -31.91 18.37 16.92
N TYR A 587 -32.54 17.82 15.89
CA TYR A 587 -32.82 18.57 14.67
C TYR A 587 -33.99 19.53 14.91
N GLN A 588 -33.95 20.68 14.25
CA GLN A 588 -34.99 21.71 14.38
C GLN A 588 -36.30 21.27 13.69
N SER A 589 -36.18 20.50 12.60
CA SER A 589 -37.26 19.85 11.89
C SER A 589 -36.76 18.58 11.18
N ASP A 590 -37.68 17.79 10.63
CA ASP A 590 -37.35 16.61 9.81
C ASP A 590 -37.00 16.96 8.34
N SER A 591 -36.83 18.25 8.01
CA SER A 591 -36.45 18.68 6.66
C SER A 591 -34.97 18.37 6.36
N GLU A 592 -34.66 18.01 5.10
CA GLU A 592 -33.28 17.76 4.65
C GLU A 592 -32.36 18.98 4.88
N SER A 593 -32.90 20.21 4.89
CA SER A 593 -32.11 21.44 5.12
C SER A 593 -31.64 21.63 6.56
N ASP A 594 -32.33 21.00 7.52
CA ASP A 594 -32.08 21.12 8.97
C ASP A 594 -31.32 19.90 9.54
N VAL A 595 -31.28 18.77 8.84
CA VAL A 595 -30.48 17.60 9.25
C VAL A 595 -29.00 17.90 9.09
N TYR A 596 -28.18 17.64 10.11
CA TYR A 596 -26.74 17.91 10.08
C TYR A 596 -25.94 16.79 10.74
N GLU A 597 -24.65 16.71 10.39
CA GLU A 597 -23.73 15.76 11.00
C GLU A 597 -23.46 16.17 12.45
N LYS A 598 -23.95 15.37 13.41
CA LYS A 598 -23.94 15.74 14.84
C LYS A 598 -22.54 15.72 15.46
N ILE A 599 -21.66 14.82 15.01
CA ILE A 599 -20.32 14.62 15.59
C ILE A 599 -19.44 15.87 15.42
N ALA A 600 -19.61 16.61 14.32
CA ALA A 600 -18.90 17.84 14.02
C ALA A 600 -19.01 18.93 15.10
N TYR A 601 -20.09 18.92 15.89
CA TYR A 601 -20.37 19.91 16.93
C TYR A 601 -20.01 19.46 18.35
N ILE A 602 -19.57 18.21 18.53
CA ILE A 602 -19.26 17.66 19.85
C ILE A 602 -17.86 18.12 20.27
N LYS A 603 -17.76 18.69 21.49
CA LYS A 603 -16.48 19.04 22.11
C LYS A 603 -15.78 17.79 22.61
N TYR A 604 -14.47 17.71 22.43
CA TYR A 604 -13.64 16.58 22.86
C TYR A 604 -12.38 17.00 23.61
N PRO A 605 -11.80 16.11 24.44
CA PRO A 605 -10.51 16.36 25.08
C PRO A 605 -9.38 16.55 24.06
N LYS A 606 -8.25 17.13 24.50
CA LYS A 606 -7.10 17.41 23.61
C LYS A 606 -6.45 16.15 23.02
N LEU A 607 -6.63 15.00 23.68
CA LEU A 607 -6.16 13.69 23.25
C LEU A 607 -7.35 12.74 23.21
N THR A 608 -7.53 12.05 22.10
CA THR A 608 -8.69 11.18 21.84
C THR A 608 -8.28 9.78 21.41
N HIS A 609 -7.09 9.62 20.84
CA HIS A 609 -6.59 8.38 20.24
C HIS A 609 -5.38 7.85 20.98
N ARG A 610 -5.24 6.53 20.97
CA ARG A 610 -3.96 5.88 21.29
C ARG A 610 -3.09 5.88 20.04
N ASN A 611 -1.80 6.13 20.24
CA ASN A 611 -0.80 6.12 19.18
C ASN A 611 0.02 4.84 19.25
N ASN A 612 0.32 4.26 18.10
CA ASN A 612 1.33 3.21 17.94
C ASN A 612 2.08 3.46 16.64
N ILE A 613 3.32 3.95 16.76
CA ILE A 613 4.11 4.39 15.61
C ILE A 613 5.32 3.47 15.47
N LYS A 614 5.56 3.00 14.26
CA LYS A 614 6.69 2.14 13.93
C LYS A 614 7.57 2.80 12.89
N TYR A 615 8.88 2.75 13.10
CA TYR A 615 9.88 3.18 12.12
C TYR A 615 10.76 2.01 11.74
N ILE A 616 11.11 1.91 10.46
CA ILE A 616 12.16 1.02 9.98
C ILE A 616 13.38 1.87 9.65
N LEU A 617 14.46 1.63 10.37
CA LEU A 617 15.75 2.30 10.16
C LEU A 617 16.68 1.38 9.39
N LYS A 618 17.41 1.95 8.43
CA LYS A 618 18.45 1.28 7.65
C LYS A 618 19.75 2.09 7.67
N ASP A 619 20.87 1.43 7.40
CA ASP A 619 22.17 2.11 7.26
C ASP A 619 22.15 3.02 6.03
N TYR A 620 22.57 4.28 6.22
CA TYR A 620 22.66 5.27 5.14
C TYR A 620 23.65 4.85 4.04
N LYS A 621 24.69 4.07 4.36
CA LYS A 621 25.64 3.56 3.36
C LYS A 621 25.02 2.54 2.40
N GLN A 622 23.90 1.91 2.79
CA GLN A 622 23.23 0.85 2.05
C GLN A 622 21.93 1.36 1.38
N LEU A 623 21.88 2.66 1.10
CA LEU A 623 20.73 3.32 0.48
C LEU A 623 20.45 2.74 -0.92
N THR A 624 19.38 1.96 -1.01
CA THR A 624 18.96 1.23 -2.21
C THR A 624 17.47 1.44 -2.45
N PRO A 625 16.99 1.39 -3.70
CA PRO A 625 15.59 1.60 -4.01
C PRO A 625 14.74 0.45 -3.46
N GLU A 626 13.59 0.79 -2.87
CA GLU A 626 12.58 -0.18 -2.45
C GLU A 626 11.43 -0.20 -3.45
N TYR A 627 10.92 -1.40 -3.75
CA TYR A 627 9.79 -1.59 -4.66
C TYR A 627 8.69 -2.39 -3.97
N PRO A 628 7.41 -2.11 -4.25
CA PRO A 628 6.33 -2.99 -3.83
C PRO A 628 6.39 -4.33 -4.58
N CYS A 629 5.72 -5.33 -4.01
CA CYS A 629 5.44 -6.57 -4.74
C CYS A 629 4.61 -6.25 -5.99
N HIS A 630 4.96 -6.84 -7.13
CA HIS A 630 4.28 -6.66 -8.41
C HIS A 630 4.19 -8.00 -9.15
N ILE A 631 3.19 -8.14 -10.02
CA ILE A 631 3.07 -9.27 -10.93
C ILE A 631 4.00 -9.02 -12.13
N LYS A 632 4.89 -9.97 -12.42
CA LYS A 632 5.83 -9.87 -13.55
C LYS A 632 5.11 -9.96 -14.90
N PHE A 633 5.82 -9.55 -15.96
CA PHE A 633 5.34 -9.68 -17.34
C PHE A 633 4.87 -11.11 -17.66
N ASN A 634 3.69 -11.22 -18.29
CA ASN A 634 3.16 -12.47 -18.83
C ASN A 634 3.23 -12.43 -20.36
N GLY A 635 3.78 -13.49 -20.94
CA GLY A 635 3.83 -13.64 -22.39
C GLY A 635 2.45 -13.80 -23.02
N PHE A 636 2.35 -13.38 -24.27
CA PHE A 636 1.10 -13.45 -25.04
C PHE A 636 1.36 -13.64 -26.52
N TYR A 637 0.35 -14.14 -27.23
CA TYR A 637 0.44 -14.42 -28.65
C TYR A 637 -0.16 -13.29 -29.48
N ILE A 638 0.53 -12.97 -30.57
CA ILE A 638 0.02 -12.12 -31.65
C ILE A 638 0.19 -12.86 -32.96
N THR A 639 -0.61 -12.48 -33.96
CA THR A 639 -0.44 -12.94 -35.33
C THR A 639 0.14 -11.82 -36.17
N GLY A 640 1.05 -12.16 -37.08
CA GLY A 640 1.70 -11.19 -37.93
C GLY A 640 1.90 -11.74 -39.34
N LYS A 641 1.97 -10.82 -40.30
CA LYS A 641 2.21 -11.12 -41.71
C LYS A 641 3.59 -10.63 -42.11
N ILE A 642 4.39 -11.47 -42.73
CA ILE A 642 5.74 -11.07 -43.17
C ILE A 642 5.65 -10.18 -44.40
N THR A 643 6.40 -9.08 -44.39
CA THR A 643 6.45 -8.11 -45.49
C THR A 643 7.90 -7.72 -45.83
N ILE A 644 8.12 -7.18 -47.03
CA ILE A 644 9.44 -6.76 -47.51
C ILE A 644 9.44 -5.28 -47.94
N GLY A 645 8.33 -4.82 -48.51
CA GLY A 645 8.12 -3.45 -48.95
C GLY A 645 6.66 -3.27 -49.38
N GLU A 646 6.28 -2.03 -49.69
CA GLU A 646 4.89 -1.68 -50.01
C GLU A 646 4.48 -2.10 -51.43
N ASN A 647 5.35 -1.84 -52.41
CA ASN A 647 5.10 -2.14 -53.82
C ASN A 647 5.86 -3.40 -54.22
N ILE A 648 5.22 -4.56 -54.10
CA ILE A 648 5.82 -5.86 -54.44
C ILE A 648 5.58 -6.18 -55.92
N ASN A 649 6.66 -6.35 -56.67
CA ASN A 649 6.60 -6.76 -58.08
C ASN A 649 6.05 -8.19 -58.22
N LYS A 650 5.34 -8.48 -59.33
CA LYS A 650 4.81 -9.82 -59.62
C LYS A 650 5.90 -10.90 -59.64
N ASP A 651 7.11 -10.55 -60.02
CA ASP A 651 8.25 -11.47 -60.11
C ASP A 651 8.94 -11.68 -58.76
N SER A 652 8.71 -10.77 -57.81
CA SER A 652 9.18 -10.84 -56.42
C SER A 652 8.02 -11.15 -55.46
N LYS A 653 6.92 -11.71 -55.97
CA LYS A 653 5.66 -11.87 -55.24
C LYS A 653 5.82 -12.60 -53.92
N LYS A 654 6.66 -13.62 -53.88
CA LYS A 654 6.95 -14.45 -52.69
C LYS A 654 8.45 -14.61 -52.50
N ALA A 655 9.11 -13.49 -52.23
CA ALA A 655 10.54 -13.43 -51.92
C ALA A 655 10.79 -13.44 -50.41
N TYR A 656 12.06 -13.44 -50.00
CA TYR A 656 12.48 -13.20 -48.62
C TYR A 656 13.51 -12.08 -48.60
N LYS A 657 13.58 -11.33 -47.50
CA LYS A 657 14.60 -10.31 -47.25
C LYS A 657 14.88 -10.26 -45.74
N PHE A 658 16.15 -10.10 -45.40
CA PHE A 658 16.58 -9.89 -44.03
C PHE A 658 16.93 -8.42 -43.79
N PHE A 659 16.62 -7.94 -42.60
CA PHE A 659 16.83 -6.57 -42.16
C PHE A 659 17.82 -6.49 -41.00
N LYS A 660 18.42 -5.31 -40.80
CA LYS A 660 19.30 -5.02 -39.66
C LYS A 660 18.88 -3.75 -38.92
N ASN A 661 19.36 -3.61 -37.68
CA ASN A 661 19.26 -2.37 -36.89
C ASN A 661 17.84 -1.80 -36.73
N TYR A 662 16.80 -2.66 -36.75
CA TYR A 662 15.39 -2.25 -36.66
C TYR A 662 14.98 -1.22 -37.72
N LYS A 663 15.58 -1.32 -38.91
CA LYS A 663 15.34 -0.44 -40.06
C LYS A 663 15.11 -1.25 -41.32
N PRO A 664 14.44 -0.69 -42.35
CA PRO A 664 14.25 -1.35 -43.64
C PRO A 664 15.54 -1.33 -44.49
N GLU A 665 16.67 -1.72 -43.91
CA GLU A 665 17.99 -1.84 -44.53
C GLU A 665 18.33 -3.32 -44.74
N GLU A 666 18.76 -3.69 -45.94
CA GLU A 666 19.15 -5.06 -46.27
C GLU A 666 20.33 -5.55 -45.41
N SER A 667 20.26 -6.82 -45.03
CA SER A 667 21.30 -7.49 -44.27
C SER A 667 21.57 -8.91 -44.76
N SER A 668 22.63 -9.51 -44.24
CA SER A 668 23.05 -10.87 -44.55
C SER A 668 23.68 -11.54 -43.34
N PHE A 669 23.68 -12.88 -43.33
CA PHE A 669 24.36 -13.66 -42.30
C PHE A 669 25.87 -13.38 -42.22
N ALA A 670 26.49 -13.00 -43.34
CA ALA A 670 27.93 -12.75 -43.42
C ALA A 670 28.39 -11.60 -42.50
N GLU A 671 27.53 -10.61 -42.24
CA GLU A 671 27.85 -9.46 -41.37
C GLU A 671 27.98 -9.84 -39.89
N PHE A 672 27.31 -10.94 -39.48
CA PHE A 672 27.18 -11.34 -38.08
C PHE A 672 27.91 -12.65 -37.75
N GLN A 673 28.69 -13.19 -38.69
CA GLN A 673 29.48 -14.41 -38.47
C GLN A 673 30.60 -14.18 -37.46
N GLU A 674 30.63 -15.02 -36.43
CA GLU A 674 31.73 -15.04 -35.47
C GLU A 674 33.00 -15.63 -36.11
N SER A 675 34.17 -15.41 -35.50
CA SER A 675 35.46 -15.80 -36.08
C SER A 675 35.56 -17.30 -36.42
N GLY A 676 34.85 -18.16 -35.69
CA GLY A 676 34.79 -19.61 -35.95
C GLY A 676 33.86 -20.04 -37.09
N GLU A 677 33.01 -19.16 -37.60
CA GLU A 677 32.04 -19.45 -38.69
C GLU A 677 32.50 -18.93 -40.05
N LYS A 678 33.39 -17.92 -40.03
CA LYS A 678 33.88 -17.25 -41.23
C LYS A 678 34.53 -18.24 -42.20
N GLY A 679 34.06 -18.21 -43.45
CA GLY A 679 34.55 -19.09 -44.51
C GLY A 679 33.72 -20.38 -44.72
N SER A 680 32.66 -20.59 -43.93
CA SER A 680 31.68 -21.66 -44.14
C SER A 680 30.24 -21.11 -44.27
N SER A 681 29.33 -21.90 -44.82
CA SER A 681 27.89 -21.60 -44.84
C SER A 681 27.16 -22.06 -43.57
N LEU A 682 27.90 -22.51 -42.55
CA LEU A 682 27.35 -22.94 -41.27
C LEU A 682 26.97 -21.73 -40.41
N ILE A 683 25.80 -21.79 -39.76
CA ILE A 683 25.35 -20.81 -38.78
C ILE A 683 25.18 -21.53 -37.44
N LEU A 684 25.95 -21.12 -36.44
CA LEU A 684 25.87 -21.61 -35.07
C LEU A 684 25.24 -20.53 -34.20
N ASN A 685 24.18 -20.90 -33.46
CA ASN A 685 23.28 -19.99 -32.76
C ASN A 685 22.68 -18.93 -33.71
N SER A 686 21.35 -18.90 -33.86
CA SER A 686 20.71 -17.92 -34.75
C SER A 686 21.16 -16.50 -34.38
N LYS A 687 21.42 -15.61 -35.35
CA LYS A 687 21.98 -14.29 -35.04
C LYS A 687 20.87 -13.30 -34.71
N MET A 688 20.91 -12.70 -33.53
CA MET A 688 19.87 -11.75 -33.06
C MET A 688 19.74 -10.51 -33.95
N GLY A 689 20.83 -10.07 -34.59
CA GLY A 689 20.86 -8.87 -35.42
C GLY A 689 20.17 -9.00 -36.79
N ILE A 690 19.71 -10.20 -37.15
CA ILE A 690 19.07 -10.49 -38.44
C ILE A 690 17.57 -10.57 -38.23
N LEU A 691 16.83 -9.66 -38.84
CA LEU A 691 15.43 -9.40 -38.51
C LEU A 691 14.51 -9.65 -39.72
N TYR A 692 13.31 -10.17 -39.46
CA TYR A 692 12.18 -10.09 -40.39
C TYR A 692 11.35 -8.84 -40.12
N ALA A 693 10.76 -8.24 -41.16
CA ALA A 693 9.75 -7.21 -41.03
C ALA A 693 8.35 -7.85 -41.02
N ILE A 694 7.57 -7.56 -39.99
CA ILE A 694 6.28 -8.20 -39.76
C ILE A 694 5.22 -7.13 -39.56
N GLU A 695 4.24 -7.11 -40.45
CA GLU A 695 3.03 -6.31 -40.32
C GLU A 695 2.10 -6.95 -39.28
N ILE A 696 1.65 -6.15 -38.31
CA ILE A 696 0.68 -6.52 -37.29
C ILE A 696 -0.62 -5.73 -37.48
N ALA A 697 -1.68 -6.12 -36.77
CA ALA A 697 -2.92 -5.35 -36.77
C ALA A 697 -2.68 -3.92 -36.23
N LYS A 698 -3.19 -2.90 -36.94
CA LYS A 698 -2.96 -1.49 -36.63
C LYS A 698 -3.52 -1.10 -35.25
N GLU A 699 -4.57 -1.77 -34.83
CA GLU A 699 -5.29 -1.60 -33.58
C GLU A 699 -4.48 -2.04 -32.36
N MET A 700 -3.33 -2.69 -32.57
CA MET A 700 -2.37 -3.02 -31.51
C MET A 700 -1.40 -1.87 -31.22
N LEU A 701 -1.37 -0.81 -32.03
CA LEU A 701 -0.59 0.39 -31.75
C LEU A 701 -1.36 1.33 -30.82
N HIS A 702 -0.63 2.26 -30.19
CA HIS A 702 -1.27 3.35 -29.45
C HIS A 702 -2.17 4.19 -30.39
N PRO A 703 -3.36 4.65 -29.95
CA PRO A 703 -4.30 5.38 -30.81
C PRO A 703 -3.74 6.66 -31.44
N SER A 704 -2.77 7.31 -30.80
CA SER A 704 -2.09 8.50 -31.32
C SER A 704 -0.87 8.20 -32.20
N SER A 705 -0.54 6.93 -32.42
CA SER A 705 0.64 6.55 -33.20
C SER A 705 0.41 6.83 -34.69
N SER A 706 1.40 7.48 -35.30
CA SER A 706 1.47 7.69 -36.76
C SER A 706 2.39 6.68 -37.46
N GLU A 707 2.99 5.77 -36.69
CA GLU A 707 3.90 4.76 -37.19
C GLU A 707 3.15 3.68 -37.99
N LYS A 708 3.87 3.04 -38.91
CA LYS A 708 3.36 1.83 -39.56
C LYS A 708 3.43 0.67 -38.57
N PRO A 709 2.43 -0.23 -38.55
CA PRO A 709 2.39 -1.37 -37.64
C PRO A 709 3.34 -2.47 -38.09
N ILE A 710 4.64 -2.16 -38.14
CA ILE A 710 5.71 -3.08 -38.54
C ILE A 710 6.62 -3.27 -37.34
N ILE A 711 6.76 -4.52 -36.89
CA ILE A 711 7.74 -4.91 -35.87
C ILE A 711 8.87 -5.71 -36.51
N TYR A 712 10.05 -5.64 -35.90
CA TYR A 712 11.21 -6.39 -36.36
C TYR A 712 11.56 -7.48 -35.36
N LEU A 713 11.54 -8.74 -35.80
CA LEU A 713 11.84 -9.88 -34.94
C LEU A 713 13.04 -10.68 -35.44
N PRO A 714 13.88 -11.21 -34.53
CA PRO A 714 14.99 -12.08 -34.90
C PRO A 714 14.57 -13.28 -35.73
N SER A 715 15.41 -13.64 -36.69
CA SER A 715 15.13 -14.77 -37.58
C SER A 715 15.33 -16.10 -36.86
N LYS A 716 14.27 -16.92 -36.79
CA LYS A 716 14.36 -18.34 -36.46
C LYS A 716 14.35 -19.15 -37.75
N ILE A 717 15.52 -19.62 -38.19
CA ILE A 717 15.68 -20.26 -39.51
C ILE A 717 14.91 -21.59 -39.55
N ASN A 718 15.04 -22.40 -38.50
CA ASN A 718 14.47 -23.75 -38.41
C ASN A 718 12.97 -23.73 -38.02
N ILE A 719 12.16 -22.99 -38.78
CA ILE A 719 10.69 -23.07 -38.74
C ILE A 719 10.22 -23.96 -39.88
N ASN A 720 10.53 -23.57 -41.12
CA ASN A 720 10.19 -24.32 -42.34
C ASN A 720 11.32 -25.23 -42.82
N SER A 721 12.40 -25.36 -42.03
CA SER A 721 13.59 -26.09 -42.42
C SER A 721 14.05 -27.10 -41.38
N THR A 722 14.64 -28.18 -41.90
CA THR A 722 15.55 -29.07 -41.17
C THR A 722 16.99 -28.56 -41.27
N ASN A 723 17.95 -29.18 -40.59
CA ASN A 723 19.38 -28.80 -40.64
C ASN A 723 19.98 -28.75 -42.06
N ASN A 724 19.39 -29.46 -43.02
CA ASN A 724 19.87 -29.50 -44.41
C ASN A 724 19.17 -28.50 -45.33
N GLN A 725 17.95 -28.08 -44.97
CA GLN A 725 17.12 -27.23 -45.81
C GLN A 725 17.32 -25.76 -45.46
N PHE A 726 17.16 -24.89 -46.44
CA PHE A 726 17.08 -23.46 -46.21
C PHE A 726 15.82 -22.92 -46.89
N MET A 727 14.75 -22.81 -46.11
CA MET A 727 13.45 -22.28 -46.55
C MET A 727 13.11 -21.09 -45.64
N PRO A 728 13.67 -19.90 -45.92
CA PRO A 728 13.41 -18.71 -45.13
C PRO A 728 11.93 -18.34 -45.21
N LEU A 729 11.44 -17.64 -44.19
CA LEU A 729 10.09 -17.13 -44.20
C LEU A 729 9.98 -16.05 -45.27
N ARG A 730 8.95 -16.16 -46.11
CA ARG A 730 8.73 -15.27 -47.25
C ARG A 730 7.65 -14.26 -46.94
N ASN A 731 7.55 -13.21 -47.75
CA ASN A 731 6.44 -12.28 -47.62
C ASN A 731 5.09 -12.99 -47.89
N ASP A 732 4.04 -12.47 -47.26
CA ASP A 732 2.69 -13.05 -47.20
C ASP A 732 2.52 -14.32 -46.35
N ASP A 733 3.58 -14.86 -45.75
CA ASP A 733 3.44 -15.89 -44.72
C ASP A 733 2.83 -15.27 -43.44
N ILE A 734 1.89 -16.00 -42.83
CA ILE A 734 1.25 -15.64 -41.57
C ILE A 734 1.85 -16.48 -40.46
N ILE A 735 2.32 -15.82 -39.41
CA ILE A 735 3.06 -16.44 -38.31
C ILE A 735 2.43 -16.15 -36.95
N MET A 736 2.59 -17.10 -36.03
CA MET A 736 2.33 -16.90 -34.62
C MET A 736 3.58 -16.38 -33.93
N ILE A 737 3.43 -15.30 -33.17
CA ILE A 737 4.50 -14.64 -32.45
C ILE A 737 4.17 -14.69 -30.97
N GLU A 738 5.09 -15.18 -30.16
CA GLU A 738 5.03 -15.05 -28.71
C GLU A 738 5.85 -13.83 -28.29
N ILE A 739 5.22 -12.88 -27.62
CA ILE A 739 5.93 -11.82 -26.92
C ILE A 739 6.31 -12.36 -25.54
N GLN A 740 7.61 -12.41 -25.25
CA GLN A 740 8.18 -13.04 -24.04
C GLN A 740 8.58 -12.03 -22.97
N SER A 741 8.96 -10.81 -23.37
CA SER A 741 9.27 -9.68 -22.49
C SER A 741 8.93 -8.35 -23.17
N ILE A 742 9.22 -7.23 -22.51
CA ILE A 742 9.01 -5.89 -23.05
C ILE A 742 9.71 -5.61 -24.38
N ASP A 743 10.80 -6.32 -24.67
CA ASP A 743 11.67 -6.12 -25.81
C ASP A 743 11.93 -7.40 -26.64
N LYS A 744 11.42 -8.57 -26.19
CA LYS A 744 11.63 -9.86 -26.85
C LYS A 744 10.33 -10.42 -27.40
N GLY A 745 10.34 -10.70 -28.70
CA GLY A 745 9.35 -11.52 -29.39
C GLY A 745 10.03 -12.68 -30.13
N GLU A 746 9.36 -13.82 -30.20
CA GLU A 746 9.80 -15.01 -30.91
C GLU A 746 8.73 -15.49 -31.89
N ILE A 747 9.16 -15.90 -33.08
CA ILE A 747 8.29 -16.60 -34.04
C ILE A 747 8.18 -18.07 -33.60
N LYS A 748 6.95 -18.51 -33.28
CA LYS A 748 6.68 -19.87 -32.81
C LYS A 748 6.30 -20.82 -33.93
N GLU A 749 5.31 -20.42 -34.73
CA GLU A 749 4.64 -21.31 -35.68
C GLU A 749 4.28 -20.57 -36.98
N LEU A 750 4.14 -21.34 -38.06
CA LEU A 750 3.60 -20.88 -39.34
C LEU A 750 2.13 -21.30 -39.43
N ILE A 751 1.23 -20.35 -39.74
CA ILE A 751 -0.23 -20.57 -39.84
C ILE A 751 -0.69 -20.55 -41.31
N SER A 752 0.22 -20.30 -42.26
CA SER A 752 -0.10 -20.19 -43.69
C SER A 752 0.45 -21.36 -44.52
N ASN A 753 -0.25 -21.70 -45.60
CA ASN A 753 0.21 -22.60 -46.66
C ASN A 753 0.00 -21.96 -48.02
N SER A 754 0.78 -22.36 -49.03
CA SER A 754 0.54 -21.98 -50.43
C SER A 754 0.25 -23.13 -51.37
N ALA A 755 0.57 -24.35 -50.96
CA ALA A 755 0.30 -25.56 -51.73
C ALA A 755 -0.72 -26.41 -50.97
N ILE A 756 -1.97 -26.35 -51.41
CA ILE A 756 -3.05 -27.20 -50.90
C ILE A 756 -3.76 -27.90 -52.07
N SER A 757 -4.49 -28.98 -51.79
CA SER A 757 -5.50 -29.50 -52.70
C SER A 757 -6.81 -28.74 -52.46
N THR A 758 -7.51 -28.38 -53.54
CA THR A 758 -8.87 -27.83 -53.49
C THR A 758 -9.92 -28.88 -53.83
N GLU A 759 -9.49 -30.07 -54.23
CA GLU A 759 -10.36 -31.19 -54.57
C GLU A 759 -10.75 -31.99 -53.32
N LYS A 760 -11.86 -32.72 -53.41
CA LYS A 760 -12.19 -33.73 -52.40
C LYS A 760 -11.09 -34.79 -52.46
N ALA A 761 -10.42 -35.06 -51.34
CA ALA A 761 -9.27 -35.97 -51.20
C ALA A 761 -9.50 -37.43 -51.65
N GLN A 762 -10.65 -37.74 -52.26
CA GLN A 762 -10.92 -38.99 -52.97
C GLN A 762 -10.52 -38.91 -54.46
N LYS A 763 -10.58 -37.73 -55.10
CA LYS A 763 -10.24 -37.55 -56.51
C LYS A 763 -8.75 -37.37 -56.75
N GLU A 764 -8.12 -36.62 -55.86
CA GLU A 764 -6.71 -36.29 -55.95
C GLU A 764 -6.08 -36.26 -54.57
N LEU A 765 -4.99 -37.02 -54.43
CA LEU A 765 -4.10 -36.99 -53.28
C LEU A 765 -2.81 -36.28 -53.70
N LEU A 766 -2.66 -35.04 -53.26
CA LEU A 766 -1.58 -34.16 -53.69
C LEU A 766 -0.55 -33.99 -52.57
N GLN A 767 0.69 -34.39 -52.85
CA GLN A 767 1.85 -34.11 -51.99
C GLN A 767 2.85 -33.32 -52.81
N ARG A 768 3.07 -32.05 -52.47
CA ARG A 768 3.88 -31.17 -53.31
C ARG A 768 4.66 -30.09 -52.57
N GLN A 769 5.68 -29.57 -53.24
CA GLN A 769 6.42 -28.36 -52.86
C GLN A 769 6.41 -27.36 -54.00
N LEU A 770 6.34 -26.07 -53.66
CA LEU A 770 6.47 -24.96 -54.60
C LEU A 770 7.80 -24.25 -54.36
N LEU A 771 8.50 -23.92 -55.44
CA LEU A 771 9.81 -23.26 -55.38
C LEU A 771 9.83 -21.95 -56.18
N GLY A 772 10.70 -21.03 -55.76
CA GLY A 772 10.95 -19.75 -56.44
C GLY A 772 9.98 -18.63 -56.04
N THR A 773 10.32 -17.40 -56.42
CA THR A 773 9.59 -16.17 -56.03
C THR A 773 8.22 -16.03 -56.66
N LYS A 774 7.95 -16.75 -57.76
CA LYS A 774 6.65 -16.85 -58.44
C LYS A 774 5.89 -18.13 -58.11
N GLU A 775 6.49 -19.05 -57.36
CA GLU A 775 6.00 -20.43 -57.20
C GLU A 775 5.81 -21.13 -58.56
N ASN A 776 6.73 -20.90 -59.49
CA ASN A 776 6.67 -21.40 -60.86
C ASN A 776 7.24 -22.81 -61.00
N CYS A 777 7.84 -23.36 -59.96
CA CYS A 777 8.32 -24.74 -59.95
C CYS A 777 7.50 -25.58 -58.98
N GLU A 778 7.13 -26.79 -59.38
CA GLU A 778 6.40 -27.74 -58.57
C GLU A 778 7.11 -29.09 -58.54
N ILE A 779 7.37 -29.59 -57.34
CA ILE A 779 7.78 -30.97 -57.09
C ILE A 779 6.57 -31.66 -56.48
N ALA A 780 5.86 -32.47 -57.26
CA ALA A 780 4.63 -33.09 -56.82
C ALA A 780 4.61 -34.59 -57.05
N TYR A 781 3.93 -35.28 -56.16
CA TYR A 781 3.38 -36.60 -56.36
C TYR A 781 1.87 -36.47 -56.26
N SER A 782 1.17 -36.72 -57.37
CA SER A 782 -0.28 -36.67 -57.47
C SER A 782 -0.81 -38.06 -57.80
N GLN A 783 -1.69 -38.56 -56.94
CA GLN A 783 -2.39 -39.82 -57.13
C GLN A 783 -3.87 -39.53 -57.41
N THR A 784 -4.33 -40.02 -58.55
CA THR A 784 -5.72 -39.91 -59.00
C THR A 784 -6.30 -41.30 -59.25
N SER A 785 -7.60 -41.40 -59.55
CA SER A 785 -8.20 -42.67 -59.99
C SER A 785 -7.52 -43.27 -61.23
N ASP A 786 -6.86 -42.44 -62.03
CA ASP A 786 -6.30 -42.83 -63.31
C ASP A 786 -4.85 -43.31 -63.20
N GLY A 787 -4.20 -43.14 -62.05
CA GLY A 787 -2.85 -43.62 -61.75
C GLY A 787 -2.03 -42.63 -60.91
N GLU A 788 -0.80 -43.03 -60.59
CA GLU A 788 0.16 -42.22 -59.83
C GLU A 788 1.10 -41.48 -60.78
N THR A 789 1.38 -40.21 -60.48
CA THR A 789 2.31 -39.39 -61.27
C THR A 789 3.23 -38.59 -60.36
N PHE A 790 4.53 -38.80 -60.53
CA PHE A 790 5.55 -37.89 -60.01
C PHE A 790 5.86 -36.82 -61.06
N SER A 791 5.99 -35.56 -60.64
CA SER A 791 6.26 -34.45 -61.54
C SER A 791 7.24 -33.43 -60.97
N LEU A 792 8.20 -33.01 -61.80
CA LEU A 792 9.00 -31.79 -61.62
C LEU A 792 8.65 -30.85 -62.77
N THR A 793 7.89 -29.80 -62.52
CA THR A 793 7.46 -28.85 -63.55
C THR A 793 8.04 -27.47 -63.31
N GLN A 794 8.23 -26.71 -64.38
CA GLN A 794 8.58 -25.30 -64.34
C GLN A 794 7.75 -24.53 -65.36
N LEU A 795 6.98 -23.55 -64.91
CA LEU A 795 6.05 -22.75 -65.72
C LEU A 795 6.54 -21.30 -65.83
N ASN A 796 7.22 -20.96 -66.93
CA ASN A 796 7.67 -19.60 -67.19
C ASN A 796 6.76 -18.89 -68.21
N SER A 797 7.05 -17.61 -68.50
CA SER A 797 6.29 -16.80 -69.48
C SER A 797 6.30 -17.44 -70.86
N ASP A 798 7.47 -17.90 -71.31
CA ASP A 798 7.70 -18.29 -72.71
C ASP A 798 7.91 -19.80 -72.87
N ASN A 799 8.14 -20.53 -71.77
CA ASN A 799 8.42 -21.97 -71.79
C ASN A 799 7.82 -22.73 -70.59
N GLU A 800 7.60 -24.02 -70.81
CA GLU A 800 7.16 -24.99 -69.81
C GLU A 800 8.06 -26.23 -69.87
N ASN A 801 8.82 -26.45 -68.80
CA ASN A 801 9.64 -27.65 -68.63
C ASN A 801 8.87 -28.64 -67.76
N SER A 802 8.95 -29.93 -68.07
CA SER A 802 8.42 -30.97 -67.19
C SER A 802 9.22 -32.26 -67.26
N PHE A 803 9.46 -32.86 -66.10
CA PHE A 803 9.86 -34.24 -65.93
C PHE A 803 8.73 -34.99 -65.24
N LEU A 804 8.26 -36.09 -65.82
CA LEU A 804 7.11 -36.86 -65.31
C LEU A 804 7.46 -38.34 -65.22
N ILE A 805 7.01 -39.02 -64.17
CA ILE A 805 7.05 -40.48 -64.07
C ILE A 805 5.63 -40.95 -63.80
N ASN A 806 5.10 -41.81 -64.66
CA ASN A 806 3.74 -42.32 -64.56
C ASN A 806 3.74 -43.84 -64.64
N ASP A 807 2.90 -44.52 -63.85
CA ASP A 807 2.88 -45.99 -63.81
C ASP A 807 2.53 -46.63 -65.16
N LYS A 808 1.60 -46.01 -65.90
CA LYS A 808 1.13 -46.54 -67.19
C LYS A 808 2.04 -46.19 -68.35
N LYS A 809 2.77 -45.07 -68.26
CA LYS A 809 3.46 -44.48 -69.40
C LYS A 809 4.99 -44.38 -69.26
N GLY A 810 5.55 -44.61 -68.07
CA GLY A 810 6.98 -44.53 -67.80
C GLY A 810 7.51 -43.10 -67.59
N ILE A 811 8.79 -42.89 -67.88
CA ILE A 811 9.54 -41.64 -67.64
C ILE A 811 9.44 -40.71 -68.86
N PHE A 812 9.08 -39.44 -68.64
CA PHE A 812 9.01 -38.39 -69.66
C PHE A 812 9.91 -37.20 -69.31
N LEU A 813 10.57 -36.67 -70.33
CA LEU A 813 11.21 -35.35 -70.35
C LEU A 813 10.55 -34.52 -71.44
N ARG A 814 10.03 -33.34 -71.10
CA ARG A 814 9.33 -32.46 -72.07
C ARG A 814 9.77 -31.02 -71.91
N PHE A 815 9.95 -30.38 -73.05
CA PHE A 815 10.07 -28.93 -73.22
C PHE A 815 8.90 -28.47 -74.10
N LYS A 816 8.17 -27.44 -73.68
CA LYS A 816 7.15 -26.78 -74.51
C LYS A 816 7.42 -25.28 -74.56
N SER A 817 7.33 -24.68 -75.75
CA SER A 817 7.32 -23.22 -75.92
C SER A 817 5.88 -22.74 -76.04
N LYS A 818 5.50 -21.66 -75.33
CA LYS A 818 4.18 -21.06 -75.53
C LYS A 818 4.12 -20.36 -76.89
N GLY A 819 3.35 -20.94 -77.82
CA GLY A 819 3.17 -20.42 -79.19
C GLY A 819 3.42 -21.41 -80.33
N ASN A 820 3.81 -22.66 -80.02
CA ASN A 820 3.88 -23.78 -80.98
C ASN A 820 3.29 -25.05 -80.37
#